data_AF-A0A4Q1RSN7-F1
#
_entry.id   AF-A0A4Q1RSN7-F1
#
_cell.length_a   1.000
_cell.length_b   1.000
_cell.length_c   1.000
_cell.angle_alpha   90.00
_cell.angle_beta   90.00
_cell.angle_gamma   90.00
#
_symmetry.space_group_name_H-M   'P 1'
#
loop_
_entity.id
_entity.type
_entity.pdbx_description
1 polymer ?
#
loop_
_entity_poly.entity_id
_entity_poly.type
_entity_poly.pdbx_seq_one_letter_code
_entity_poly.pdbx_strand_id
1 'polypeptide(L)'
;MRRQRTRLFREGSTRSAVTFAMVLALCTGVLGTTVAVAAPSAAAAEAQPPLSERARAVEAWRTGGRATREAAERALTGSDTDITAFLGEGRRLAAEEDDRLTVLRMLNSSGKGVRDAAQEALKTPEATREFLASGIRKPFADDQRVAVLQAMNDGAKAVKEAGQKALDDGSADALAGFLASGQYKAQREDDRVETLKILNDGGPEVKKAAQAALGGSAEDIKEFLDNGQHVARSRDQETLTVAQLADTAAEAGKRAKRETDAAKEAASRAEDAARQAKEAAQRAARETAAAKDDSQRAAGAAGRAADAADAAANASRTAIQAANTATSAARTAANAASAAASAAAAAGQAASRAYQSANAAAQDASQASTARKAAQDARAAAAGARTAADAALNAMKAVFNAVNSAQSAASAGTHAAAAATAAAEAGTYSATAGAEAHRAAVAAVRARRAAATATRAANAAETLANTAAAAAKEAHTAADSAAKHADAAADAAEDAAQHAGQADRWADKAKKCATAAISAANDAGKAAQQARTVEQTARKAEAAELDADKEQAVQSAEDLKNKDKEQDEDLSWERAESARQDKETEQLLAEATAKDTDAGTAVTKGRRAAMRLMVTGGPWTQQAAADALSGAGADVQQWLLAGRRVAAEQDDRARVGHLADSDRPKVRKAALVALSGSPDDIKEFLTTGQHTAQADDYRVEILQLMKDGGPSVNERGSAAIDAGTADRLREFLDVGQYAAREVDDRAETLRIMHQGGARVKAAAEVALAGPPSMLRDFVGVAHFKAAKQDFDAAVHVAEVNRLVANAQRSAATAKKNAAQAAEAEARARHAADEANKYAKQARDS
;
A
#
# COMPACT_ATOMS: atom_id res chain seq x y z
N MET A 1 -3.21 -21.22 26.08
CA MET A 1 -2.44 -22.41 25.65
C MET A 1 -1.35 -21.97 24.70
N ARG A 2 -0.10 -21.91 25.20
CA ARG A 2 1.12 -21.56 24.47
C ARG A 2 1.54 -22.75 23.58
N ARG A 3 1.92 -22.49 22.33
CA ARG A 3 2.87 -23.33 21.57
C ARG A 3 3.82 -22.41 20.82
N GLN A 4 4.90 -22.03 21.52
CA GLN A 4 6.12 -21.53 20.90
C GLN A 4 6.79 -22.70 20.17
N ARG A 5 7.00 -22.57 18.86
CA ARG A 5 7.90 -23.43 18.08
C ARG A 5 9.16 -22.63 17.83
N THR A 6 10.18 -22.89 18.64
CA THR A 6 11.55 -22.41 18.46
C THR A 6 12.13 -23.11 17.23
N ARG A 7 12.34 -22.38 16.13
CA ARG A 7 13.18 -22.83 15.01
C ARG A 7 14.59 -22.30 15.28
N LEU A 8 15.51 -23.21 15.56
CA LEU A 8 16.94 -22.94 15.61
C LEU A 8 17.41 -22.70 14.17
N PHE A 9 17.81 -21.47 13.86
CA PHE A 9 18.60 -21.14 12.68
C PHE A 9 19.98 -21.76 12.86
N ARG A 10 20.39 -22.60 11.90
CA ARG A 10 21.71 -23.22 11.85
C ARG A 10 22.55 -22.36 10.90
N GLU A 11 23.47 -21.59 11.45
CA GLU A 11 24.44 -20.79 10.72
C GLU A 11 25.30 -21.69 9.81
N GLY A 12 25.30 -21.39 8.52
CA GLY A 12 26.16 -22.02 7.52
C GLY A 12 27.56 -21.43 7.62
N SER A 13 28.48 -22.17 8.22
CA SER A 13 29.92 -21.89 8.17
C SER A 13 30.46 -22.19 6.77
N THR A 14 30.52 -21.17 5.91
CA THR A 14 31.28 -21.19 4.66
C THR A 14 32.66 -20.58 4.91
N ARG A 15 33.71 -21.41 4.96
CA ARG A 15 35.04 -21.17 4.36
C ARG A 15 36.04 -22.29 4.71
N SER A 16 36.88 -22.57 3.72
CA SER A 16 38.15 -23.32 3.76
C SER A 16 38.09 -24.85 3.74
N ALA A 17 37.91 -25.41 2.54
CA ALA A 17 38.44 -26.72 2.18
C ALA A 17 38.80 -26.75 0.69
N VAL A 18 39.94 -26.13 0.34
CA VAL A 18 40.59 -26.34 -0.96
C VAL A 18 42.08 -26.46 -0.72
N THR A 19 42.60 -27.70 -0.70
CA THR A 19 43.81 -28.13 -1.41
C THR A 19 44.20 -29.52 -0.92
N PHE A 20 44.03 -30.55 -1.75
CA PHE A 20 44.95 -31.69 -1.85
C PHE A 20 44.53 -32.54 -3.05
N ALA A 21 45.10 -32.27 -4.22
CA ALA A 21 45.29 -33.29 -5.25
C ALA A 21 46.29 -32.82 -6.31
N MET A 22 47.23 -33.73 -6.59
CA MET A 22 47.92 -33.94 -7.87
C MET A 22 49.29 -33.24 -8.08
N VAL A 23 50.35 -34.02 -7.83
CA VAL A 23 51.57 -34.00 -8.68
C VAL A 23 52.00 -35.45 -8.90
N LEU A 24 51.71 -35.99 -10.09
CA LEU A 24 52.38 -37.16 -10.64
C LEU A 24 52.76 -36.83 -12.09
N ALA A 25 54.02 -37.14 -12.41
CA ALA A 25 54.64 -37.20 -13.74
C ALA A 25 54.98 -35.87 -14.45
N LEU A 26 56.29 -35.58 -14.55
CA LEU A 26 56.98 -35.15 -15.78
C LEU A 26 58.50 -35.14 -15.55
N CYS A 27 59.17 -36.25 -15.87
CA CYS A 27 60.61 -36.29 -16.08
C CYS A 27 60.87 -36.80 -17.50
N THR A 28 60.95 -35.88 -18.46
CA THR A 28 61.54 -36.13 -19.78
C THR A 28 62.28 -34.89 -20.28
N GLY A 29 63.59 -35.06 -20.50
CA GLY A 29 64.32 -34.39 -21.60
C GLY A 29 65.29 -33.28 -21.21
N VAL A 30 66.57 -33.64 -21.02
CA VAL A 30 67.69 -32.87 -21.60
C VAL A 30 68.71 -33.84 -22.18
N LEU A 31 68.82 -33.84 -23.50
CA LEU A 31 69.89 -34.47 -24.29
C LEU A 31 71.00 -33.42 -24.50
N GLY A 32 72.27 -33.79 -24.36
CA GLY A 32 73.39 -32.90 -24.67
C GLY A 32 74.80 -33.42 -24.36
N THR A 33 75.22 -34.46 -25.10
CA THR A 33 76.60 -34.77 -25.53
C THR A 33 77.77 -34.74 -24.54
N THR A 34 78.25 -35.93 -24.13
CA THR A 34 79.71 -36.23 -24.02
C THR A 34 79.99 -37.73 -24.17
N VAL A 35 80.78 -38.05 -25.20
CA VAL A 35 81.78 -39.13 -25.37
C VAL A 35 81.57 -40.47 -24.66
N ALA A 36 81.38 -41.52 -25.46
CA ALA A 36 81.46 -42.92 -25.05
C ALA A 36 82.86 -43.27 -24.51
N VAL A 37 82.91 -43.65 -23.23
CA VAL A 37 84.01 -44.42 -22.65
C VAL A 37 83.44 -45.79 -22.27
N ALA A 38 84.13 -46.84 -22.71
CA ALA A 38 83.79 -48.23 -22.50
C ALA A 38 83.56 -48.57 -21.02
N ALA A 39 82.48 -49.32 -20.75
CA ALA A 39 82.18 -49.85 -19.43
C ALA A 39 83.31 -50.77 -18.93
N PRO A 40 83.88 -50.54 -17.74
CA PRO A 40 84.49 -51.61 -16.98
C PRO A 40 83.40 -52.38 -16.23
N SER A 41 83.69 -53.67 -16.07
CA SER A 41 83.03 -54.67 -15.23
C SER A 41 82.46 -54.12 -13.92
N ALA A 42 81.39 -54.76 -13.44
CA ALA A 42 80.80 -54.63 -12.11
C ALA A 42 81.87 -54.68 -11.00
N ALA A 43 82.42 -53.52 -10.67
CA ALA A 43 82.99 -53.25 -9.36
C ALA A 43 81.82 -53.12 -8.39
N ALA A 44 81.96 -53.79 -7.25
CA ALA A 44 81.03 -53.74 -6.14
C ALA A 44 80.54 -52.30 -5.92
N ALA A 45 79.22 -52.13 -5.82
CA ALA A 45 78.67 -50.96 -5.16
C ALA A 45 79.33 -50.92 -3.78
N GLU A 46 80.25 -49.97 -3.58
CA GLU A 46 80.75 -49.63 -2.25
C GLU A 46 79.50 -49.32 -1.42
N ALA A 47 79.19 -50.22 -0.49
CA ALA A 47 78.14 -49.98 0.49
C ALA A 47 78.49 -48.66 1.18
N GLN A 48 77.64 -47.65 1.00
CA GLN A 48 77.73 -46.43 1.79
C GLN A 48 77.88 -46.83 3.26
N PRO A 49 78.87 -46.27 4.00
CA PRO A 49 79.04 -46.63 5.39
C PRO A 49 77.71 -46.43 6.12
N PRO A 50 77.35 -47.32 7.07
CA PRO A 50 76.12 -47.17 7.83
C PRO A 50 76.07 -45.78 8.47
N LEU A 51 74.92 -45.11 8.35
CA LEU A 51 74.71 -43.79 8.95
C LEU A 51 75.13 -43.80 10.43
N SER A 52 75.80 -42.74 10.88
CA SER A 52 76.07 -42.55 12.30
C SER A 52 74.76 -42.55 13.10
N GLU A 53 74.81 -42.87 14.39
CA GLU A 53 73.61 -42.81 15.24
C GLU A 53 72.97 -41.41 15.19
N ARG A 54 73.79 -40.35 15.21
CA ARG A 54 73.33 -38.97 15.07
C ARG A 54 72.69 -38.70 13.72
N ALA A 55 73.25 -39.19 12.62
CA ALA A 55 72.65 -39.06 11.29
C ALA A 55 71.28 -39.76 11.20
N ARG A 56 71.12 -40.92 11.85
CA ARG A 56 69.81 -41.60 11.96
C ARG A 56 68.80 -40.79 12.78
N ALA A 57 69.25 -40.05 13.79
CA ALA A 57 68.39 -39.16 14.58
C ALA A 57 67.99 -37.91 13.79
N VAL A 58 68.89 -37.33 12.98
CA VAL A 58 68.58 -36.25 12.03
C VAL A 58 67.54 -36.71 11.00
N GLU A 59 67.70 -37.90 10.44
CA GLU A 59 66.74 -38.46 9.48
C GLU A 59 65.35 -38.67 10.13
N ALA A 60 65.32 -39.16 11.37
CA ALA A 60 64.08 -39.28 12.15
C ALA A 60 63.42 -37.92 12.41
N TRP A 61 64.21 -36.86 12.64
CA TRP A 61 63.68 -35.50 12.74
C TRP A 61 63.10 -35.01 11.40
N ARG A 62 63.80 -35.20 10.29
CA ARG A 62 63.35 -34.76 8.95
C ARG A 62 62.03 -35.41 8.54
N THR A 63 61.92 -36.73 8.76
CA THR A 63 60.80 -37.56 8.29
C THR A 63 59.69 -37.78 9.30
N GLY A 64 59.96 -37.59 10.60
CA GLY A 64 59.02 -37.85 11.68
C GLY A 64 57.96 -36.77 11.91
N GLY A 65 56.92 -37.13 12.66
CA GLY A 65 55.90 -36.21 13.16
C GLY A 65 56.40 -35.31 14.29
N ARG A 66 55.50 -34.56 14.92
CA ARG A 66 55.85 -33.54 15.94
C ARG A 66 56.54 -34.16 17.16
N ALA A 67 56.00 -35.24 17.71
CA ALA A 67 56.58 -35.92 18.87
C ALA A 67 57.93 -36.55 18.53
N THR A 68 58.05 -37.17 17.34
CA THR A 68 59.32 -37.73 16.85
C THR A 68 60.36 -36.65 16.64
N ARG A 69 59.98 -35.50 16.08
CA ARG A 69 60.84 -34.31 15.93
C ARG A 69 61.30 -33.78 17.28
N GLU A 70 60.40 -33.57 18.23
CA GLU A 70 60.76 -33.08 19.57
C GLU A 70 61.69 -34.05 20.31
N ALA A 71 61.43 -35.36 20.21
CA ALA A 71 62.27 -36.39 20.81
C ALA A 71 63.66 -36.46 20.14
N ALA A 72 63.70 -36.38 18.80
CA ALA A 72 64.95 -36.33 18.05
C ALA A 72 65.74 -35.05 18.35
N GLU A 73 65.09 -33.89 18.44
CA GLU A 73 65.70 -32.61 18.79
C GLU A 73 66.33 -32.64 20.19
N ARG A 74 65.61 -33.19 21.19
CA ARG A 74 66.15 -33.39 22.55
C ARG A 74 67.40 -34.27 22.52
N ALA A 75 67.39 -35.35 21.74
CA ALA A 75 68.55 -36.24 21.61
C ALA A 75 69.72 -35.58 20.85
N LEU A 76 69.43 -34.87 19.75
CA LEU A 76 70.41 -34.18 18.91
C LEU A 76 71.13 -33.05 19.64
N THR A 77 70.42 -32.33 20.52
CA THR A 77 70.99 -31.27 21.36
C THR A 77 71.60 -31.78 22.68
N GLY A 78 71.41 -33.06 23.00
CA GLY A 78 71.91 -33.74 24.19
C GLY A 78 73.21 -34.53 23.97
N SER A 79 73.46 -35.46 24.90
CA SER A 79 74.60 -36.36 24.92
C SER A 79 74.46 -37.52 23.94
N ASP A 80 75.53 -38.29 23.73
CA ASP A 80 75.44 -39.51 22.89
C ASP A 80 74.59 -40.60 23.56
N THR A 81 74.50 -40.61 24.89
CA THR A 81 73.55 -41.48 25.61
C THR A 81 72.10 -41.15 25.26
N ASP A 82 71.76 -39.87 25.09
CA ASP A 82 70.41 -39.44 24.69
C ASP A 82 70.09 -39.88 23.25
N ILE A 83 71.08 -39.88 22.36
CA ILE A 83 70.95 -40.43 20.99
C ILE A 83 70.69 -41.92 21.01
N THR A 84 71.50 -42.70 21.74
CA THR A 84 71.31 -44.16 21.83
C THR A 84 69.96 -44.50 22.47
N ALA A 85 69.53 -43.78 23.51
CA ALA A 85 68.22 -43.95 24.14
C ALA A 85 67.06 -43.63 23.17
N PHE A 86 67.18 -42.56 22.38
CA PHE A 86 66.19 -42.22 21.36
C PHE A 86 66.12 -43.30 20.26
N LEU A 87 67.25 -43.74 19.70
CA LEU A 87 67.24 -44.73 18.63
C LEU A 87 66.80 -46.13 19.07
N GLY A 88 67.06 -46.50 20.33
CA GLY A 88 66.69 -47.79 20.89
C GLY A 88 65.18 -47.92 21.08
N GLU A 89 64.56 -46.94 21.74
CA GLU A 89 63.14 -47.03 22.11
C GLU A 89 62.38 -45.70 21.92
N GLY A 90 63.02 -44.56 22.21
CA GLY A 90 62.36 -43.24 22.20
C GLY A 90 61.72 -42.87 20.85
N ARG A 91 62.35 -43.24 19.73
CA ARG A 91 61.83 -43.00 18.38
C ARG A 91 60.53 -43.78 18.13
N ARG A 92 60.45 -45.03 18.60
CA ARG A 92 59.26 -45.87 18.43
C ARG A 92 58.10 -45.30 19.23
N LEU A 93 58.34 -44.95 20.50
CA LEU A 93 57.33 -44.35 21.37
C LEU A 93 56.82 -43.00 20.83
N ALA A 94 57.74 -42.17 20.34
CA ALA A 94 57.39 -40.87 19.77
C ALA A 94 56.60 -41.02 18.45
N ALA A 95 56.94 -42.00 17.61
CA ALA A 95 56.16 -42.30 16.40
C ALA A 95 54.74 -42.79 16.74
N GLU A 96 54.59 -43.59 17.80
CA GLU A 96 53.27 -44.04 18.29
C GLU A 96 52.42 -42.89 18.83
N GLU A 97 53.06 -41.93 19.51
CA GLU A 97 52.40 -40.69 19.94
C GLU A 97 51.98 -39.84 18.73
N ASP A 98 52.83 -39.71 17.72
CA ASP A 98 52.51 -39.00 16.48
C ASP A 98 51.31 -39.61 15.75
N ASP A 99 51.30 -40.94 15.60
CA ASP A 99 50.20 -41.68 15.00
C ASP A 99 48.90 -41.46 15.79
N ARG A 100 48.96 -41.59 17.12
CA ARG A 100 47.81 -41.39 18.02
C ARG A 100 47.28 -39.96 17.94
N LEU A 101 48.15 -38.95 17.99
CA LEU A 101 47.78 -37.53 17.88
C LEU A 101 47.19 -37.20 16.51
N THR A 102 47.66 -37.85 15.46
CA THR A 102 47.12 -37.69 14.10
C THR A 102 45.68 -38.20 14.06
N VAL A 103 45.42 -39.39 14.59
CA VAL A 103 44.05 -39.95 14.67
C VAL A 103 43.14 -39.14 15.59
N LEU A 104 43.64 -38.67 16.76
CA LEU A 104 42.87 -37.81 17.66
C LEU A 104 42.48 -36.47 17.02
N ARG A 105 43.36 -35.86 16.21
CA ARG A 105 43.03 -34.64 15.46
C ARG A 105 41.95 -34.89 14.41
N MET A 106 41.99 -36.04 13.73
CA MET A 106 40.96 -36.43 12.77
C MET A 106 39.58 -36.58 13.42
N LEU A 107 39.49 -36.99 14.69
CA LEU A 107 38.19 -37.17 15.38
C LEU A 107 37.35 -35.89 15.41
N ASN A 108 37.97 -34.71 15.48
CA ASN A 108 37.23 -33.45 15.63
C ASN A 108 36.64 -32.93 14.32
N SER A 109 37.22 -33.29 13.17
CA SER A 109 36.83 -32.78 11.86
C SER A 109 36.19 -33.84 10.94
N SER A 110 36.10 -35.09 11.39
CA SER A 110 35.63 -36.20 10.54
C SER A 110 34.16 -36.56 10.76
N GLY A 111 33.56 -37.17 9.73
CA GLY A 111 32.23 -37.75 9.79
C GLY A 111 32.12 -38.94 10.74
N LYS A 112 30.92 -39.51 10.87
CA LYS A 112 30.64 -40.56 11.85
C LYS A 112 31.45 -41.84 11.55
N GLY A 113 31.52 -42.26 10.29
CA GLY A 113 32.22 -43.47 9.88
C GLY A 113 33.71 -43.41 10.21
N VAL A 114 34.38 -42.33 9.84
CA VAL A 114 35.80 -42.12 10.16
C VAL A 114 36.01 -42.01 11.67
N ARG A 115 35.11 -41.36 12.42
CA ARG A 115 35.22 -41.28 13.88
C ARG A 115 35.11 -42.64 14.56
N ASP A 116 34.15 -43.47 14.17
CA ASP A 116 33.98 -44.81 14.74
C ASP A 116 35.21 -45.69 14.42
N ALA A 117 35.71 -45.64 13.18
CA ALA A 117 36.91 -46.38 12.77
C ALA A 117 38.18 -45.88 13.48
N ALA A 118 38.32 -44.57 13.68
CA ALA A 118 39.42 -43.95 14.42
C ALA A 118 39.40 -44.35 15.91
N GLN A 119 38.22 -44.41 16.54
CA GLN A 119 38.08 -44.86 17.93
C GLN A 119 38.51 -46.32 18.11
N GLU A 120 38.16 -47.18 17.16
CA GLU A 120 38.62 -48.58 17.16
C GLU A 120 40.14 -48.67 16.97
N ALA A 121 40.70 -47.88 16.04
CA ALA A 121 42.12 -47.87 15.74
C ALA A 121 42.99 -47.41 16.93
N LEU A 122 42.49 -46.51 17.78
CA LEU A 122 43.21 -45.97 18.96
C LEU A 122 43.45 -46.98 20.09
N LYS A 123 42.92 -48.21 19.98
CA LYS A 123 43.07 -49.26 20.99
C LYS A 123 44.49 -49.84 21.05
N THR A 124 45.19 -49.92 19.93
CA THR A 124 46.58 -50.41 19.87
C THR A 124 47.42 -49.60 18.87
N PRO A 125 48.76 -49.50 19.08
CA PRO A 125 49.65 -48.83 18.13
C PRO A 125 49.60 -49.43 16.72
N GLU A 126 49.50 -50.75 16.60
CA GLU A 126 49.43 -51.46 15.32
C GLU A 126 48.16 -51.10 14.54
N ALA A 127 47.01 -51.08 15.22
CA ALA A 127 45.73 -50.70 14.60
C ALA A 127 45.71 -49.22 14.20
N THR A 128 46.37 -48.35 14.98
CA THR A 128 46.53 -46.92 14.65
C THR A 128 47.32 -46.76 13.34
N ARG A 129 48.45 -47.46 13.19
CA ARG A 129 49.28 -47.43 11.96
C ARG A 129 48.54 -47.98 10.74
N GLU A 130 47.85 -49.10 10.89
CA GLU A 130 47.07 -49.71 9.81
C GLU A 130 45.93 -48.78 9.33
N PHE A 131 45.26 -48.13 10.28
CA PHE A 131 44.24 -47.13 9.99
C PHE A 131 44.80 -45.95 9.19
N LEU A 132 45.91 -45.36 9.64
CA LEU A 132 46.57 -44.25 8.94
C LEU A 132 47.08 -44.64 7.55
N ALA A 133 47.59 -45.86 7.39
CA ALA A 133 48.12 -46.33 6.10
C ALA A 133 47.03 -46.54 5.04
N SER A 134 45.87 -47.09 5.42
CA SER A 134 44.81 -47.40 4.45
C SER A 134 43.38 -47.48 5.01
N GLY A 135 43.22 -47.68 6.32
CA GLY A 135 41.91 -47.88 6.96
C GLY A 135 40.95 -46.67 6.91
N ILE A 136 41.46 -45.45 6.65
CA ILE A 136 40.64 -44.24 6.50
C ILE A 136 39.77 -44.25 5.23
N ARG A 137 40.23 -44.87 4.14
CA ARG A 137 39.68 -44.65 2.79
C ARG A 137 38.20 -45.00 2.69
N LYS A 138 37.81 -46.17 3.20
CA LYS A 138 36.42 -46.66 3.13
C LYS A 138 35.48 -45.86 4.05
N PRO A 139 35.78 -45.70 5.36
CA PRO A 139 34.96 -44.87 6.24
C PRO A 139 34.78 -43.44 5.75
N PHE A 140 35.82 -42.84 5.17
CA PHE A 140 35.74 -41.49 4.59
C PHE A 140 34.82 -41.44 3.36
N ALA A 141 34.93 -42.42 2.44
CA ALA A 141 34.03 -42.53 1.31
C ALA A 141 32.57 -42.75 1.74
N ASP A 142 32.34 -43.54 2.80
CA ASP A 142 31.01 -43.75 3.37
C ASP A 142 30.45 -42.45 3.97
N ASP A 143 31.27 -41.69 4.71
CA ASP A 143 30.89 -40.37 5.23
C ASP A 143 30.59 -39.37 4.10
N GLN A 144 31.38 -39.36 3.02
CA GLN A 144 31.11 -38.52 1.84
C GLN A 144 29.80 -38.92 1.15
N ARG A 145 29.51 -40.22 1.01
CA ARG A 145 28.21 -40.69 0.49
C ARG A 145 27.05 -40.19 1.36
N VAL A 146 27.19 -40.24 2.68
CA VAL A 146 26.19 -39.69 3.62
C VAL A 146 26.03 -38.18 3.44
N ALA A 147 27.13 -37.44 3.32
CA ALA A 147 27.10 -35.99 3.08
C ALA A 147 26.44 -35.64 1.74
N VAL A 148 26.70 -36.41 0.67
CA VAL A 148 26.02 -36.25 -0.63
C VAL A 148 24.53 -36.52 -0.48
N LEU A 149 24.14 -37.59 0.20
CA LEU A 149 22.72 -37.91 0.44
C LEU A 149 22.03 -36.80 1.27
N GLN A 150 22.71 -36.19 2.23
CA GLN A 150 22.20 -35.05 2.99
C GLN A 150 22.00 -33.83 2.09
N ALA A 151 23.01 -33.48 1.27
CA ALA A 151 22.90 -32.39 0.31
C ALA A 151 21.77 -32.63 -0.71
N MET A 152 21.58 -33.87 -1.18
CA MET A 152 20.46 -34.24 -2.06
C MET A 152 19.11 -34.15 -1.36
N ASN A 153 19.03 -34.45 -0.06
CA ASN A 153 17.79 -34.34 0.70
C ASN A 153 17.34 -32.88 0.84
N ASP A 154 18.29 -31.98 1.07
CA ASP A 154 18.03 -30.55 1.28
C ASP A 154 17.91 -29.79 -0.05
N GLY A 155 18.55 -30.30 -1.11
CA GLY A 155 18.56 -29.73 -2.44
C GLY A 155 17.30 -30.01 -3.28
N ALA A 156 17.10 -29.20 -4.31
CA ALA A 156 16.05 -29.39 -5.29
C ALA A 156 16.51 -30.29 -6.45
N LYS A 157 15.94 -30.12 -7.64
CA LYS A 157 16.04 -31.11 -8.72
C LYS A 157 17.48 -31.23 -9.25
N ALA A 158 18.11 -30.11 -9.56
CA ALA A 158 19.46 -30.10 -10.11
C ALA A 158 20.47 -30.64 -9.09
N VAL A 159 20.35 -30.29 -7.81
CA VAL A 159 21.23 -30.83 -6.75
C VAL A 159 21.03 -32.35 -6.60
N LYS A 160 19.79 -32.84 -6.68
CA LYS A 160 19.49 -34.29 -6.66
C LYS A 160 20.09 -35.02 -7.85
N GLU A 161 19.97 -34.48 -9.06
CA GLU A 161 20.54 -35.08 -10.26
C GLU A 161 22.07 -35.10 -10.22
N ALA A 162 22.70 -33.99 -9.82
CA ALA A 162 24.14 -33.89 -9.67
C ALA A 162 24.68 -34.82 -8.56
N GLY A 163 23.97 -34.91 -7.43
CA GLY A 163 24.32 -35.81 -6.33
C GLY A 163 24.13 -37.28 -6.72
N GLN A 164 23.04 -37.63 -7.41
CA GLN A 164 22.82 -38.99 -7.92
C GLN A 164 23.93 -39.39 -8.88
N LYS A 165 24.33 -38.52 -9.80
CA LYS A 165 25.46 -38.77 -10.70
C LYS A 165 26.76 -39.04 -9.94
N ALA A 166 27.01 -38.31 -8.85
CA ALA A 166 28.18 -38.55 -7.99
C ALA A 166 28.09 -39.88 -7.23
N LEU A 167 26.90 -40.29 -6.80
CA LEU A 167 26.67 -41.58 -6.13
C LEU A 167 26.79 -42.77 -7.09
N ASP A 168 26.28 -42.63 -8.32
CA ASP A 168 26.32 -43.64 -9.38
C ASP A 168 27.76 -43.90 -9.85
N ASP A 169 28.56 -42.84 -9.99
CA ASP A 169 30.00 -42.95 -10.24
C ASP A 169 30.70 -43.59 -9.03
N GLY A 170 30.38 -43.10 -7.82
CA GLY A 170 30.76 -43.72 -6.56
C GLY A 170 32.24 -43.62 -6.20
N SER A 171 33.07 -43.00 -7.04
CA SER A 171 34.48 -42.71 -6.75
C SER A 171 34.63 -41.57 -5.72
N ALA A 172 35.73 -41.60 -4.96
CA ALA A 172 36.02 -40.56 -3.96
C ALA A 172 36.13 -39.16 -4.60
N ASP A 173 36.71 -39.08 -5.80
CA ASP A 173 36.85 -37.82 -6.54
C ASP A 173 35.50 -37.26 -6.99
N ALA A 174 34.57 -38.11 -7.45
CA ALA A 174 33.22 -37.67 -7.83
C ALA A 174 32.42 -37.13 -6.64
N LEU A 175 32.48 -37.84 -5.50
CA LEU A 175 31.80 -37.41 -4.27
C LEU A 175 32.41 -36.11 -3.73
N ALA A 176 33.74 -36.01 -3.68
CA ALA A 176 34.45 -34.80 -3.26
C ALA A 176 34.16 -33.62 -4.19
N GLY A 177 34.19 -33.83 -5.51
CA GLY A 177 33.93 -32.79 -6.50
C GLY A 177 32.51 -32.23 -6.40
N PHE A 178 31.52 -33.10 -6.15
CA PHE A 178 30.15 -32.69 -5.87
C PHE A 178 30.06 -31.84 -4.59
N LEU A 179 30.60 -32.33 -3.47
CA LEU A 179 30.54 -31.62 -2.18
C LEU A 179 31.30 -30.28 -2.22
N ALA A 180 32.46 -30.22 -2.88
CA ALA A 180 33.27 -29.01 -2.92
C ALA A 180 32.68 -27.93 -3.84
N SER A 181 32.07 -28.32 -4.97
CA SER A 181 31.65 -27.34 -5.99
C SER A 181 30.39 -27.70 -6.77
N GLY A 182 30.15 -28.99 -7.03
CA GLY A 182 29.03 -29.45 -7.85
C GLY A 182 27.67 -29.09 -7.25
N GLN A 183 27.51 -29.29 -5.94
CA GLN A 183 26.26 -28.96 -5.24
C GLN A 183 25.92 -27.46 -5.33
N TYR A 184 26.91 -26.57 -5.24
CA TYR A 184 26.67 -25.12 -5.31
C TYR A 184 26.36 -24.65 -6.73
N LYS A 185 26.97 -25.27 -7.75
CA LYS A 185 26.61 -25.03 -9.16
C LYS A 185 25.18 -25.46 -9.44
N ALA A 186 24.81 -26.66 -8.98
CA ALA A 186 23.46 -27.19 -9.13
C ALA A 186 22.42 -26.37 -8.32
N GLN A 187 22.77 -25.93 -7.11
CA GLN A 187 21.90 -25.07 -6.30
C GLN A 187 21.60 -23.75 -7.02
N ARG A 188 22.59 -23.13 -7.69
CA ARG A 188 22.35 -21.92 -8.49
C ARG A 188 21.36 -22.14 -9.64
N GLU A 189 21.36 -23.33 -10.24
CA GLU A 189 20.38 -23.69 -11.25
C GLU A 189 18.99 -23.86 -10.64
N ASP A 190 18.89 -24.57 -9.52
CA ASP A 190 17.65 -24.72 -8.77
C ASP A 190 17.08 -23.35 -8.32
N ASP A 191 17.92 -22.46 -7.77
CA ASP A 191 17.54 -21.10 -7.35
C ASP A 191 17.05 -20.25 -8.53
N ARG A 192 17.70 -20.37 -9.70
CA ARG A 192 17.28 -19.67 -10.93
C ARG A 192 15.94 -20.20 -11.44
N VAL A 193 15.74 -21.51 -11.40
CA VAL A 193 14.45 -22.14 -11.76
C VAL A 193 13.35 -21.72 -10.80
N GLU A 194 13.62 -21.70 -9.50
CA GLU A 194 12.64 -21.27 -8.49
C GLU A 194 12.28 -19.79 -8.68
N THR A 195 13.26 -18.94 -8.94
CA THR A 195 13.05 -17.53 -9.27
C THR A 195 12.21 -17.35 -10.53
N LEU A 196 12.42 -18.18 -11.56
CA LEU A 196 11.59 -18.17 -12.78
C LEU A 196 10.14 -18.61 -12.52
N LYS A 197 9.89 -19.56 -11.60
CA LYS A 197 8.52 -19.90 -11.20
C LYS A 197 7.86 -18.74 -10.47
N ILE A 198 8.55 -18.14 -9.50
CA ILE A 198 8.07 -16.97 -8.76
C ILE A 198 7.80 -15.81 -9.73
N LEU A 199 8.66 -15.61 -10.74
CA LEU A 199 8.46 -14.63 -11.80
C LEU A 199 7.16 -14.90 -12.58
N ASN A 200 6.89 -16.15 -12.97
CA ASN A 200 5.71 -16.47 -13.77
C ASN A 200 4.41 -16.25 -13.00
N ASP A 201 4.37 -16.69 -11.74
CA ASP A 201 3.17 -16.66 -10.90
C ASP A 201 2.98 -15.34 -10.12
N GLY A 202 4.04 -14.54 -10.03
CA GLY A 202 4.07 -13.29 -9.26
C GLY A 202 3.20 -12.15 -9.82
N GLY A 203 2.83 -11.23 -8.93
CA GLY A 203 2.26 -9.93 -9.32
C GLY A 203 3.32 -9.00 -9.92
N PRO A 204 2.94 -7.77 -10.31
CA PRO A 204 3.82 -6.82 -10.99
C PRO A 204 5.14 -6.53 -10.26
N GLU A 205 5.11 -6.30 -8.95
CA GLU A 205 6.30 -5.98 -8.16
C GLU A 205 7.17 -7.23 -7.97
N VAL A 206 6.57 -8.40 -7.73
CA VAL A 206 7.31 -9.68 -7.69
C VAL A 206 8.00 -9.95 -9.01
N LYS A 207 7.32 -9.68 -10.13
CA LYS A 207 7.88 -9.86 -11.48
C LYS A 207 9.09 -8.97 -11.72
N LYS A 208 8.95 -7.68 -11.38
CA LYS A 208 10.04 -6.71 -11.49
C LYS A 208 11.25 -7.10 -10.63
N ALA A 209 11.01 -7.49 -9.37
CA ALA A 209 12.07 -7.90 -8.46
C ALA A 209 12.77 -9.20 -8.91
N ALA A 210 12.01 -10.20 -9.36
CA ALA A 210 12.56 -11.44 -9.90
C ALA A 210 13.39 -11.22 -11.17
N GLN A 211 12.93 -10.34 -12.08
CA GLN A 211 13.71 -9.97 -13.28
C GLN A 211 15.03 -9.28 -12.91
N ALA A 212 14.99 -8.37 -11.93
CA ALA A 212 16.20 -7.71 -11.44
C ALA A 212 17.20 -8.72 -10.85
N ALA A 213 16.72 -9.70 -10.08
CA ALA A 213 17.55 -10.75 -9.51
C ALA A 213 18.14 -11.68 -10.59
N LEU A 214 17.34 -12.11 -11.57
CA LEU A 214 17.78 -12.98 -12.67
C LEU A 214 18.83 -12.34 -13.59
N GLY A 215 18.85 -11.00 -13.67
CA GLY A 215 19.85 -10.21 -14.37
C GLY A 215 21.10 -9.90 -13.55
N GLY A 216 21.14 -10.29 -12.28
CA GLY A 216 22.25 -10.09 -11.35
C GLY A 216 23.13 -11.33 -11.16
N SER A 217 23.87 -11.33 -10.05
CA SER A 217 24.71 -12.40 -9.53
C SER A 217 23.90 -13.54 -8.88
N ALA A 218 24.58 -14.63 -8.50
CA ALA A 218 23.94 -15.71 -7.75
C ALA A 218 23.48 -15.25 -6.36
N GLU A 219 24.25 -14.35 -5.76
CA GLU A 219 23.95 -13.70 -4.49
C GLU A 219 22.69 -12.83 -4.61
N ASP A 220 22.47 -12.14 -5.73
CA ASP A 220 21.23 -11.37 -5.98
C ASP A 220 19.99 -12.26 -6.07
N ILE A 221 20.13 -13.43 -6.71
CA ILE A 221 19.06 -14.45 -6.77
C ILE A 221 18.75 -14.95 -5.35
N LYS A 222 19.78 -15.25 -4.57
CA LYS A 222 19.62 -15.73 -3.19
C LYS A 222 18.97 -14.67 -2.30
N GLU A 223 19.41 -13.42 -2.35
CA GLU A 223 18.81 -12.30 -1.61
C GLU A 223 17.32 -12.12 -1.98
N PHE A 224 16.98 -12.27 -3.27
CA PHE A 224 15.60 -12.24 -3.71
C PHE A 224 14.78 -13.41 -3.14
N LEU A 225 15.31 -14.63 -3.15
CA LEU A 225 14.61 -15.80 -2.61
C LEU A 225 14.47 -15.73 -1.08
N ASP A 226 15.48 -15.25 -0.37
CA ASP A 226 15.46 -15.20 1.09
C ASP A 226 14.52 -14.08 1.58
N ASN A 227 14.65 -12.86 1.04
CA ASN A 227 13.92 -11.68 1.53
C ASN A 227 13.14 -10.93 0.43
N GLY A 228 13.74 -10.72 -0.75
CA GLY A 228 13.19 -9.83 -1.77
C GLY A 228 11.80 -10.20 -2.31
N GLN A 229 11.49 -11.49 -2.42
CA GLN A 229 10.18 -11.98 -2.86
C GLN A 229 9.07 -11.64 -1.86
N HIS A 230 9.38 -11.56 -0.58
CA HIS A 230 8.41 -11.28 0.48
C HIS A 230 8.05 -9.80 0.49
N VAL A 231 9.05 -8.92 0.38
CA VAL A 231 8.85 -7.48 0.20
C VAL A 231 8.02 -7.22 -1.06
N ALA A 232 8.38 -7.84 -2.19
CA ALA A 232 7.67 -7.64 -3.44
C ALA A 232 6.22 -8.14 -3.40
N ARG A 233 5.95 -9.29 -2.77
CA ARG A 233 4.57 -9.77 -2.53
C ARG A 233 3.77 -8.85 -1.61
N SER A 234 4.42 -8.30 -0.58
CA SER A 234 3.80 -7.31 0.33
C SER A 234 3.39 -6.05 -0.44
N ARG A 235 4.25 -5.57 -1.35
CA ARG A 235 3.96 -4.43 -2.23
C ARG A 235 2.84 -4.71 -3.23
N ASP A 236 2.81 -5.89 -3.84
CA ASP A 236 1.70 -6.32 -4.70
C ASP A 236 0.37 -6.35 -3.91
N GLN A 237 0.39 -6.90 -2.69
CA GLN A 237 -0.78 -6.95 -1.82
C GLN A 237 -1.20 -5.54 -1.35
N GLU A 238 -0.25 -4.66 -1.04
CA GLU A 238 -0.51 -3.25 -0.71
C GLU A 238 -1.22 -2.56 -1.87
N THR A 239 -0.63 -2.59 -3.07
CA THR A 239 -1.22 -1.98 -4.27
C THR A 239 -2.61 -2.53 -4.55
N LEU A 240 -2.80 -3.86 -4.48
CA LEU A 240 -4.11 -4.49 -4.66
C LEU A 240 -5.13 -3.99 -3.62
N THR A 241 -4.74 -3.96 -2.35
CA THR A 241 -5.64 -3.57 -1.25
C THR A 241 -6.00 -2.09 -1.35
N VAL A 242 -5.02 -1.22 -1.61
CA VAL A 242 -5.24 0.22 -1.79
C VAL A 242 -6.08 0.49 -3.04
N ALA A 243 -5.85 -0.22 -4.14
CA ALA A 243 -6.67 -0.12 -5.36
C ALA A 243 -8.12 -0.54 -5.09
N GLN A 244 -8.35 -1.68 -4.43
CA GLN A 244 -9.70 -2.13 -4.05
C GLN A 244 -10.42 -1.13 -3.12
N LEU A 245 -9.70 -0.51 -2.20
CA LEU A 245 -10.24 0.53 -1.33
C LEU A 245 -10.53 1.83 -2.10
N ALA A 246 -9.69 2.19 -3.07
CA ALA A 246 -9.94 3.31 -3.96
C ALA A 246 -11.18 3.07 -4.83
N ASP A 247 -11.35 1.86 -5.37
CA ASP A 247 -12.54 1.45 -6.12
C ASP A 247 -13.78 1.43 -5.23
N THR A 248 -13.66 0.93 -4.01
CA THR A 248 -14.74 0.96 -3.01
C THR A 248 -15.16 2.40 -2.70
N ALA A 249 -14.19 3.31 -2.53
CA ALA A 249 -14.47 4.73 -2.33
C ALA A 249 -15.13 5.37 -3.55
N ALA A 250 -14.70 4.99 -4.76
CA ALA A 250 -15.28 5.46 -6.02
C ALA A 250 -16.73 4.97 -6.20
N GLU A 251 -17.01 3.69 -5.97
CA GLU A 251 -18.35 3.12 -6.05
C GLU A 251 -19.29 3.68 -4.97
N ALA A 252 -18.80 3.86 -3.74
CA ALA A 252 -19.53 4.55 -2.70
C ALA A 252 -19.81 6.02 -3.08
N GLY A 253 -18.85 6.70 -3.72
CA GLY A 253 -19.05 8.04 -4.28
C GLY A 253 -20.09 8.10 -5.41
N LYS A 254 -20.12 7.10 -6.31
CA LYS A 254 -21.18 6.96 -7.33
C LYS A 254 -22.55 6.73 -6.70
N ARG A 255 -22.64 5.90 -5.65
CA ARG A 255 -23.88 5.72 -4.87
C ARG A 255 -24.32 7.03 -4.23
N ALA A 256 -23.41 7.74 -3.55
CA ALA A 256 -23.71 9.05 -2.96
C ALA A 256 -24.26 10.04 -4.00
N LYS A 257 -23.68 10.07 -5.20
CA LYS A 257 -24.19 10.90 -6.31
C LYS A 257 -25.60 10.49 -6.73
N ARG A 258 -25.85 9.19 -7.00
CA ARG A 258 -27.18 8.69 -7.39
C ARG A 258 -28.25 9.04 -6.36
N GLU A 259 -27.95 8.85 -5.08
CA GLU A 259 -28.86 9.21 -3.99
C GLU A 259 -29.05 10.72 -3.84
N THR A 260 -28.01 11.51 -4.11
CA THR A 260 -28.11 12.98 -4.14
C THR A 260 -29.01 13.45 -5.27
N ASP A 261 -28.86 12.89 -6.47
CA ASP A 261 -29.70 13.22 -7.62
C ASP A 261 -31.16 12.80 -7.37
N ALA A 262 -31.38 11.64 -6.73
CA ALA A 262 -32.71 11.20 -6.29
C ALA A 262 -33.31 12.11 -5.20
N ALA A 263 -32.50 12.62 -4.27
CA ALA A 263 -32.93 13.58 -3.26
C ALA A 263 -33.32 14.92 -3.90
N LYS A 264 -32.55 15.40 -4.89
CA LYS A 264 -32.87 16.62 -5.65
C LYS A 264 -34.15 16.48 -6.47
N GLU A 265 -34.34 15.35 -7.14
CA GLU A 265 -35.59 15.06 -7.86
C GLU A 265 -36.77 15.02 -6.88
N ALA A 266 -36.64 14.31 -5.75
CA ALA A 266 -37.68 14.24 -4.74
C ALA A 266 -37.99 15.64 -4.15
N ALA A 267 -36.97 16.48 -3.93
CA ALA A 267 -37.17 17.87 -3.53
C ALA A 267 -37.94 18.69 -4.56
N SER A 268 -37.58 18.57 -5.85
CA SER A 268 -38.31 19.23 -6.93
C SER A 268 -39.78 18.79 -6.98
N ARG A 269 -40.05 17.50 -6.78
CA ARG A 269 -41.43 16.97 -6.73
C ARG A 269 -42.21 17.47 -5.51
N ALA A 270 -41.54 17.63 -4.37
CA ALA A 270 -42.15 18.22 -3.18
C ALA A 270 -42.49 19.70 -3.40
N GLU A 271 -41.58 20.47 -4.02
CA GLU A 271 -41.80 21.88 -4.41
C GLU A 271 -42.97 22.03 -5.40
N ASP A 272 -43.05 21.16 -6.42
CA ASP A 272 -44.15 21.16 -7.38
C ASP A 272 -45.50 20.84 -6.73
N ALA A 273 -45.54 19.82 -5.85
CA ALA A 273 -46.75 19.45 -5.10
C ALA A 273 -47.20 20.58 -4.15
N ALA A 274 -46.25 21.27 -3.51
CA ALA A 274 -46.53 22.43 -2.67
C ALA A 274 -47.12 23.60 -3.47
N ARG A 275 -46.59 23.87 -4.67
CA ARG A 275 -47.14 24.87 -5.59
C ARG A 275 -48.57 24.54 -6.01
N GLN A 276 -48.84 23.29 -6.38
CA GLN A 276 -50.20 22.84 -6.76
C GLN A 276 -51.19 22.97 -5.59
N ALA A 277 -50.77 22.60 -4.36
CA ALA A 277 -51.59 22.78 -3.16
C ALA A 277 -51.93 24.26 -2.90
N LYS A 278 -50.96 25.17 -3.09
CA LYS A 278 -51.18 26.62 -3.00
C LYS A 278 -52.22 27.12 -4.01
N GLU A 279 -52.11 26.70 -5.27
CA GLU A 279 -53.05 27.10 -6.32
C GLU A 279 -54.47 26.55 -6.10
N ALA A 280 -54.60 25.33 -5.57
CA ALA A 280 -55.89 24.74 -5.22
C ALA A 280 -56.54 25.45 -4.02
N ALA A 281 -55.76 25.76 -2.97
CA ALA A 281 -56.22 26.52 -1.80
C ALA A 281 -56.71 27.94 -2.16
N GLN A 282 -55.97 28.64 -3.03
CA GLN A 282 -56.37 29.96 -3.51
C GLN A 282 -57.65 29.94 -4.35
N ARG A 283 -57.90 28.86 -5.10
CA ARG A 283 -59.15 28.67 -5.84
C ARG A 283 -60.33 28.42 -4.91
N ALA A 284 -60.20 27.50 -3.95
CA ALA A 284 -61.25 27.22 -2.96
C ALA A 284 -61.67 28.46 -2.14
N ALA A 285 -60.71 29.31 -1.74
CA ALA A 285 -60.99 30.55 -1.02
C ALA A 285 -61.78 31.58 -1.87
N ARG A 286 -61.49 31.69 -3.18
CA ARG A 286 -62.21 32.61 -4.08
C ARG A 286 -63.64 32.15 -4.35
N GLU A 287 -63.85 30.86 -4.59
CA GLU A 287 -65.18 30.28 -4.84
C GLU A 287 -66.09 30.35 -3.59
N THR A 288 -65.51 30.18 -2.39
CA THR A 288 -66.25 30.29 -1.12
C THR A 288 -66.70 31.74 -0.84
N ALA A 289 -65.85 32.72 -1.13
CA ALA A 289 -66.20 34.14 -0.98
C ALA A 289 -67.32 34.54 -1.97
N ALA A 290 -67.24 34.10 -3.23
CA ALA A 290 -68.26 34.37 -4.23
C ALA A 290 -69.63 33.73 -3.88
N ALA A 291 -69.64 32.50 -3.37
CA ALA A 291 -70.86 31.83 -2.92
C ALA A 291 -71.54 32.58 -1.74
N LYS A 292 -70.76 33.17 -0.84
CA LYS A 292 -71.25 33.96 0.29
C LYS A 292 -71.90 35.26 -0.17
N ASP A 293 -71.32 35.96 -1.14
CA ASP A 293 -71.87 37.21 -1.69
C ASP A 293 -73.15 36.97 -2.51
N ASP A 294 -73.25 35.84 -3.22
CA ASP A 294 -74.45 35.44 -3.95
C ASP A 294 -75.61 35.10 -2.99
N SER A 295 -75.32 34.51 -1.82
CA SER A 295 -76.34 34.23 -0.80
C SER A 295 -76.95 35.50 -0.20
N GLN A 296 -76.16 36.58 -0.05
CA GLN A 296 -76.65 37.88 0.44
C GLN A 296 -77.49 38.60 -0.61
N ARG A 297 -77.10 38.50 -1.90
CA ARG A 297 -77.89 39.04 -3.02
C ARG A 297 -79.25 38.34 -3.15
N ALA A 298 -79.30 37.02 -2.97
CA ALA A 298 -80.56 36.26 -2.96
C ALA A 298 -81.50 36.70 -1.82
N ALA A 299 -80.96 36.92 -0.60
CA ALA A 299 -81.74 37.41 0.55
C ALA A 299 -82.29 38.83 0.33
N GLY A 300 -81.50 39.73 -0.28
CA GLY A 300 -81.96 41.08 -0.63
C GLY A 300 -83.07 41.10 -1.69
N ALA A 301 -83.02 40.18 -2.66
CA ALA A 301 -84.07 40.03 -3.66
C ALA A 301 -85.38 39.48 -3.06
N ALA A 302 -85.30 38.55 -2.10
CA ALA A 302 -86.47 38.03 -1.38
C ALA A 302 -87.20 39.12 -0.56
N GLY A 303 -86.46 40.03 0.09
CA GLY A 303 -87.04 41.17 0.80
C GLY A 303 -87.82 42.11 -0.12
N ARG A 304 -87.22 42.47 -1.27
CA ARG A 304 -87.89 43.31 -2.28
C ARG A 304 -89.15 42.65 -2.86
N ALA A 305 -89.15 41.33 -3.02
CA ALA A 305 -90.33 40.59 -3.48
C ALA A 305 -91.48 40.63 -2.44
N ALA A 306 -91.16 40.54 -1.15
CA ALA A 306 -92.14 40.64 -0.06
C ALA A 306 -92.75 42.05 0.04
N ASP A 307 -91.92 43.10 -0.04
CA ASP A 307 -92.38 44.49 -0.01
C ASP A 307 -93.32 44.80 -1.18
N ALA A 308 -93.01 44.28 -2.38
CA ALA A 308 -93.88 44.40 -3.55
C ALA A 308 -95.23 43.69 -3.36
N ALA A 309 -95.26 42.53 -2.69
CA ALA A 309 -96.49 41.80 -2.37
C ALA A 309 -97.37 42.55 -1.35
N ASP A 310 -96.77 43.21 -0.35
CA ASP A 310 -97.49 44.02 0.63
C ASP A 310 -98.02 45.34 0.03
N ALA A 311 -97.23 46.00 -0.81
CA ALA A 311 -97.67 47.14 -1.60
C ALA A 311 -98.84 46.76 -2.54
N ALA A 312 -98.81 45.57 -3.14
CA ALA A 312 -99.91 45.06 -3.96
C ALA A 312 -101.16 44.82 -3.11
N ALA A 313 -101.04 44.20 -1.94
CA ALA A 313 -102.16 44.01 -1.02
C ALA A 313 -102.81 45.34 -0.58
N ASN A 314 -102.01 46.40 -0.42
CA ASN A 314 -102.50 47.75 -0.11
C ASN A 314 -103.25 48.40 -1.28
N ALA A 315 -102.76 48.26 -2.52
CA ALA A 315 -103.44 48.75 -3.73
C ALA A 315 -104.76 47.99 -4.02
N SER A 316 -104.83 46.70 -3.67
CA SER A 316 -105.97 45.80 -3.88
C SER A 316 -107.25 46.18 -3.14
N ARG A 317 -107.20 46.99 -2.06
CA ARG A 317 -108.42 47.42 -1.33
C ARG A 317 -109.40 48.25 -2.16
N THR A 318 -109.04 48.63 -3.40
CA THR A 318 -109.84 49.53 -4.26
C THR A 318 -110.39 48.86 -5.53
N ALA A 319 -109.98 47.62 -5.90
CA ALA A 319 -110.43 46.96 -7.15
C ALA A 319 -110.40 45.41 -7.05
N ILE A 320 -111.56 44.75 -6.99
CA ILE A 320 -111.68 43.46 -6.27
C ILE A 320 -111.51 42.16 -7.11
N GLN A 321 -111.31 42.16 -8.44
CA GLN A 321 -111.18 40.87 -9.19
C GLN A 321 -109.83 40.62 -9.89
N ALA A 322 -109.36 41.53 -10.75
CA ALA A 322 -108.04 41.38 -11.40
C ALA A 322 -106.86 41.42 -10.39
N ALA A 323 -107.06 42.09 -9.25
CA ALA A 323 -106.06 42.26 -8.21
C ALA A 323 -105.84 41.00 -7.35
N ASN A 324 -106.83 40.11 -7.22
CA ASN A 324 -106.70 38.90 -6.39
C ASN A 324 -105.75 37.87 -7.02
N THR A 325 -105.82 37.67 -8.34
CA THR A 325 -104.89 36.79 -9.07
C THR A 325 -103.46 37.34 -9.04
N ALA A 326 -103.28 38.65 -9.22
CA ALA A 326 -101.97 39.29 -9.13
C ALA A 326 -101.37 39.21 -7.71
N THR A 327 -102.18 39.40 -6.67
CA THR A 327 -101.76 39.28 -5.26
C THR A 327 -101.36 37.84 -4.92
N SER A 328 -102.13 36.85 -5.38
CA SER A 328 -101.80 35.44 -5.18
C SER A 328 -100.50 35.05 -5.89
N ALA A 329 -100.31 35.50 -7.13
CA ALA A 329 -99.11 35.23 -7.90
C ALA A 329 -97.86 35.91 -7.28
N ALA A 330 -97.99 37.17 -6.83
CA ALA A 330 -96.92 37.89 -6.16
C ALA A 330 -96.50 37.22 -4.84
N ARG A 331 -97.45 36.73 -4.03
CA ARG A 331 -97.15 35.97 -2.81
C ARG A 331 -96.46 34.65 -3.10
N THR A 332 -96.88 33.92 -4.12
CA THR A 332 -96.20 32.69 -4.56
C THR A 332 -94.77 32.97 -5.01
N ALA A 333 -94.55 34.06 -5.76
CA ALA A 333 -93.22 34.49 -6.17
C ALA A 333 -92.34 34.92 -4.99
N ALA A 334 -92.88 35.65 -4.00
CA ALA A 334 -92.16 36.04 -2.80
C ALA A 334 -91.79 34.83 -1.92
N ASN A 335 -92.71 33.88 -1.75
CA ASN A 335 -92.43 32.63 -1.03
C ASN A 335 -91.38 31.78 -1.75
N ALA A 336 -91.46 31.68 -3.07
CA ALA A 336 -90.46 30.96 -3.87
C ALA A 336 -89.09 31.66 -3.84
N ALA A 337 -89.05 32.99 -3.87
CA ALA A 337 -87.81 33.76 -3.72
C ALA A 337 -87.20 33.59 -2.32
N SER A 338 -88.01 33.55 -1.27
CA SER A 338 -87.57 33.28 0.11
C SER A 338 -87.05 31.86 0.28
N ALA A 339 -87.71 30.87 -0.34
CA ALA A 339 -87.23 29.49 -0.38
C ALA A 339 -85.91 29.36 -1.16
N ALA A 340 -85.77 30.04 -2.30
CA ALA A 340 -84.53 30.10 -3.07
C ALA A 340 -83.39 30.77 -2.29
N ALA A 341 -83.66 31.87 -1.58
CA ALA A 341 -82.68 32.52 -0.71
C ALA A 341 -82.24 31.61 0.45
N SER A 342 -83.18 30.90 1.07
CA SER A 342 -82.88 29.94 2.14
C SER A 342 -82.06 28.75 1.63
N ALA A 343 -82.36 28.25 0.43
CA ALA A 343 -81.62 27.18 -0.21
C ALA A 343 -80.21 27.62 -0.66
N ALA A 344 -80.07 28.85 -1.17
CA ALA A 344 -78.78 29.46 -1.49
C ALA A 344 -77.92 29.65 -0.23
N ALA A 345 -78.51 30.08 0.89
CA ALA A 345 -77.84 30.17 2.17
C ALA A 345 -77.41 28.79 2.69
N ALA A 346 -78.27 27.76 2.56
CA ALA A 346 -77.93 26.39 2.92
C ALA A 346 -76.79 25.82 2.05
N ALA A 347 -76.78 26.11 0.74
CA ALA A 347 -75.70 25.76 -0.17
C ALA A 347 -74.39 26.47 0.20
N GLY A 348 -74.42 27.77 0.51
CA GLY A 348 -73.24 28.51 1.00
C GLY A 348 -72.69 27.96 2.33
N GLN A 349 -73.56 27.57 3.26
CA GLN A 349 -73.18 26.92 4.51
C GLN A 349 -72.61 25.51 4.29
N ALA A 350 -73.19 24.74 3.36
CA ALA A 350 -72.68 23.41 3.02
C ALA A 350 -71.33 23.47 2.28
N ALA A 351 -71.14 24.44 1.38
CA ALA A 351 -69.85 24.73 0.76
C ALA A 351 -68.80 25.09 1.81
N SER A 352 -69.15 25.91 2.81
CA SER A 352 -68.28 26.23 3.94
C SER A 352 -67.95 25.01 4.81
N ARG A 353 -68.89 24.07 5.04
CA ARG A 353 -68.62 22.81 5.75
C ARG A 353 -67.77 21.82 4.94
N ALA A 354 -67.97 21.74 3.62
CA ALA A 354 -67.12 20.94 2.73
C ALA A 354 -65.69 21.49 2.73
N TYR A 355 -65.55 22.80 2.66
CA TYR A 355 -64.28 23.50 2.84
C TYR A 355 -63.62 23.15 4.19
N GLN A 356 -64.35 23.27 5.30
CA GLN A 356 -63.85 22.90 6.63
C GLN A 356 -63.47 21.41 6.79
N SER A 357 -64.21 20.49 6.16
CA SER A 357 -63.90 19.05 6.23
C SER A 357 -62.73 18.67 5.33
N ALA A 358 -62.59 19.30 4.16
CA ALA A 358 -61.41 19.18 3.31
C ALA A 358 -60.15 19.67 4.01
N ASN A 359 -60.29 20.75 4.77
CA ASN A 359 -59.25 21.29 5.64
C ASN A 359 -58.81 20.31 6.75
N ALA A 360 -59.67 19.39 7.20
CA ALA A 360 -59.34 18.33 8.16
C ALA A 360 -58.63 17.14 7.49
N ALA A 361 -59.09 16.70 6.31
CA ALA A 361 -58.43 15.65 5.52
C ALA A 361 -57.03 16.04 5.01
N ALA A 362 -56.78 17.32 4.79
CA ALA A 362 -55.47 17.83 4.40
C ALA A 362 -54.42 17.80 5.54
N GLN A 363 -54.81 17.55 6.80
CA GLN A 363 -53.89 17.43 7.95
C GLN A 363 -53.78 16.00 8.47
N ASP A 364 -54.80 15.18 8.23
CA ASP A 364 -54.87 13.78 8.66
C ASP A 364 -55.49 12.96 7.52
N ALA A 365 -54.66 12.13 6.88
CA ALA A 365 -55.09 11.29 5.78
C ALA A 365 -56.25 10.33 6.16
N SER A 366 -56.46 10.05 7.45
CA SER A 366 -57.60 9.24 7.91
C SER A 366 -58.94 9.97 7.83
N GLN A 367 -58.93 11.30 7.77
CA GLN A 367 -60.13 12.14 7.63
C GLN A 367 -60.59 12.32 6.18
N ALA A 368 -59.91 11.67 5.22
CA ALA A 368 -60.25 11.72 3.80
C ALA A 368 -61.69 11.22 3.50
N SER A 369 -62.23 10.28 4.27
CA SER A 369 -63.62 9.83 4.09
C SER A 369 -64.63 10.90 4.56
N THR A 370 -64.33 11.59 5.65
CA THR A 370 -65.12 12.69 6.21
C THR A 370 -65.18 13.87 5.23
N ALA A 371 -64.05 14.23 4.60
CA ALA A 371 -64.02 15.25 3.56
C ALA A 371 -64.85 14.89 2.33
N ARG A 372 -64.72 13.65 1.83
CA ARG A 372 -65.57 13.16 0.72
C ARG A 372 -67.05 13.19 1.06
N LYS A 373 -67.40 12.87 2.31
CA LYS A 373 -68.80 12.92 2.76
C LYS A 373 -69.33 14.36 2.82
N ALA A 374 -68.55 15.31 3.32
CA ALA A 374 -68.93 16.72 3.33
C ALA A 374 -69.02 17.32 1.91
N ALA A 375 -68.15 16.89 0.99
CA ALA A 375 -68.25 17.23 -0.43
C ALA A 375 -69.54 16.69 -1.07
N GLN A 376 -69.93 15.45 -0.74
CA GLN A 376 -71.23 14.89 -1.17
C GLN A 376 -72.40 15.69 -0.60
N ASP A 377 -72.34 16.09 0.66
CA ASP A 377 -73.41 16.87 1.30
C ASP A 377 -73.50 18.30 0.72
N ALA A 378 -72.38 18.90 0.29
CA ALA A 378 -72.37 20.16 -0.46
C ALA A 378 -72.99 20.02 -1.86
N ARG A 379 -72.66 18.94 -2.60
CA ARG A 379 -73.31 18.64 -3.89
C ARG A 379 -74.82 18.40 -3.73
N ALA A 380 -75.25 17.76 -2.64
CA ALA A 380 -76.67 17.59 -2.32
C ALA A 380 -77.37 18.92 -2.01
N ALA A 381 -76.72 19.82 -1.28
CA ALA A 381 -77.23 21.17 -1.02
C ALA A 381 -77.30 22.02 -2.30
N ALA A 382 -76.31 21.89 -3.19
CA ALA A 382 -76.31 22.54 -4.51
C ALA A 382 -77.48 22.04 -5.39
N ALA A 383 -77.78 20.74 -5.36
CA ALA A 383 -78.96 20.18 -6.03
C ALA A 383 -80.26 20.77 -5.47
N GLY A 384 -80.38 20.89 -4.14
CA GLY A 384 -81.52 21.54 -3.48
C GLY A 384 -81.70 23.01 -3.85
N ALA A 385 -80.60 23.77 -3.97
CA ALA A 385 -80.62 25.15 -4.42
C ALA A 385 -81.09 25.30 -5.88
N ARG A 386 -80.68 24.40 -6.78
CA ARG A 386 -81.18 24.37 -8.18
C ARG A 386 -82.67 24.08 -8.24
N THR A 387 -83.16 23.13 -7.45
CA THR A 387 -84.61 22.84 -7.37
C THR A 387 -85.41 24.06 -6.87
N ALA A 388 -84.89 24.79 -5.88
CA ALA A 388 -85.50 26.01 -5.39
C ALA A 388 -85.46 27.15 -6.42
N ALA A 389 -84.36 27.26 -7.19
CA ALA A 389 -84.24 28.18 -8.30
C ALA A 389 -85.30 27.88 -9.39
N ASP A 390 -85.47 26.63 -9.78
CA ASP A 390 -86.48 26.21 -10.76
C ASP A 390 -87.91 26.50 -10.28
N ALA A 391 -88.17 26.32 -8.97
CA ALA A 391 -89.45 26.70 -8.37
C ALA A 391 -89.71 28.21 -8.46
N ALA A 392 -88.70 29.06 -8.23
CA ALA A 392 -88.81 30.51 -8.41
C ALA A 392 -89.08 30.91 -9.86
N LEU A 393 -88.45 30.23 -10.82
CA LEU A 393 -88.68 30.44 -12.26
C LEU A 393 -90.10 30.03 -12.69
N ASN A 394 -90.63 28.94 -12.13
CA ASN A 394 -92.01 28.53 -12.38
C ASN A 394 -93.03 29.48 -11.73
N ALA A 395 -92.74 30.02 -10.54
CA ALA A 395 -93.55 31.07 -9.93
C ALA A 395 -93.56 32.36 -10.77
N MET A 396 -92.42 32.75 -11.35
CA MET A 396 -92.32 33.89 -12.27
C MET A 396 -93.20 33.71 -13.52
N LYS A 397 -93.24 32.50 -14.11
CA LYS A 397 -94.14 32.19 -15.24
C LYS A 397 -95.61 32.37 -14.86
N ALA A 398 -95.99 31.98 -13.65
CA ALA A 398 -97.35 32.20 -13.14
C ALA A 398 -97.67 33.70 -12.96
N VAL A 399 -96.71 34.52 -12.55
CA VAL A 399 -96.85 35.98 -12.46
C VAL A 399 -97.07 36.62 -13.84
N PHE A 400 -96.31 36.23 -14.86
CA PHE A 400 -96.51 36.75 -16.23
C PHE A 400 -97.93 36.47 -16.77
N ASN A 401 -98.47 35.28 -16.49
CA ASN A 401 -99.84 34.94 -16.86
C ASN A 401 -100.89 35.81 -16.13
N ALA A 402 -100.62 36.18 -14.87
CA ALA A 402 -101.46 37.10 -14.11
C ALA A 402 -101.41 38.54 -14.66
N VAL A 403 -100.23 39.03 -15.07
CA VAL A 403 -100.06 40.36 -15.69
C VAL A 403 -100.84 40.47 -17.00
N ASN A 404 -100.73 39.47 -17.89
CA ASN A 404 -101.47 39.44 -19.16
C ASN A 404 -103.00 39.45 -18.95
N SER A 405 -103.46 38.77 -17.89
CA SER A 405 -104.87 38.77 -17.48
C SER A 405 -105.31 40.15 -16.97
N ALA A 406 -104.46 40.83 -16.19
CA ALA A 406 -104.74 42.17 -15.67
C ALA A 406 -104.75 43.26 -16.78
N GLN A 407 -103.84 43.19 -17.75
CA GLN A 407 -103.84 44.08 -18.93
C GLN A 407 -105.11 43.91 -19.76
N SER A 408 -105.58 42.67 -19.92
CA SER A 408 -106.83 42.37 -20.63
C SER A 408 -108.05 42.92 -19.90
N ALA A 409 -108.04 42.93 -18.56
CA ALA A 409 -109.09 43.58 -17.77
C ALA A 409 -109.05 45.12 -17.85
N ALA A 410 -107.85 45.71 -17.90
CA ALA A 410 -107.66 47.15 -18.06
C ALA A 410 -108.13 47.65 -19.43
N SER A 411 -107.78 46.92 -20.50
CA SER A 411 -108.18 47.23 -21.87
C SER A 411 -109.71 47.12 -22.02
N ALA A 412 -110.33 46.09 -21.45
CA ALA A 412 -111.79 45.97 -21.39
C ALA A 412 -112.45 47.18 -20.69
N GLY A 413 -111.85 47.68 -19.59
CA GLY A 413 -112.30 48.90 -18.91
C GLY A 413 -112.17 50.16 -19.77
N THR A 414 -111.06 50.32 -20.50
CA THR A 414 -110.89 51.43 -21.45
C THR A 414 -111.84 51.36 -22.63
N HIS A 415 -112.13 50.16 -23.15
CA HIS A 415 -113.13 49.96 -24.20
C HIS A 415 -114.55 50.28 -23.70
N ALA A 416 -114.89 49.90 -22.46
CA ALA A 416 -116.16 50.28 -21.85
C ALA A 416 -116.29 51.81 -21.64
N ALA A 417 -115.20 52.50 -21.27
CA ALA A 417 -115.18 53.96 -21.15
C ALA A 417 -115.23 54.69 -22.49
N ALA A 418 -114.57 54.14 -23.52
CA ALA A 418 -114.65 54.64 -24.89
C ALA A 418 -116.08 54.44 -25.45
N ALA A 419 -116.69 53.28 -25.21
CA ALA A 419 -118.09 53.01 -25.56
C ALA A 419 -119.05 53.96 -24.83
N ALA A 420 -118.83 54.23 -23.54
CA ALA A 420 -119.61 55.22 -22.79
C ALA A 420 -119.40 56.67 -23.29
N THR A 421 -118.21 56.99 -23.80
CA THR A 421 -117.90 58.29 -24.40
C THR A 421 -118.58 58.43 -25.76
N ALA A 422 -118.49 57.41 -26.62
CA ALA A 422 -119.22 57.37 -27.87
C ALA A 422 -120.74 57.45 -27.65
N ALA A 423 -121.27 56.81 -26.60
CA ALA A 423 -122.67 56.92 -26.22
C ALA A 423 -123.04 58.34 -25.72
N ALA A 424 -122.14 59.00 -24.99
CA ALA A 424 -122.35 60.38 -24.53
C ALA A 424 -122.26 61.41 -25.68
N GLU A 425 -121.31 61.24 -26.61
CA GLU A 425 -121.16 62.07 -27.82
C GLU A 425 -122.33 61.87 -28.78
N ALA A 426 -122.83 60.64 -28.94
CA ALA A 426 -124.07 60.39 -29.66
C ALA A 426 -125.27 61.13 -29.03
N GLY A 427 -125.30 61.24 -27.69
CA GLY A 427 -126.33 62.00 -26.97
C GLY A 427 -126.28 63.51 -27.21
N THR A 428 -125.12 64.09 -27.57
CA THR A 428 -124.98 65.53 -27.83
C THR A 428 -125.52 66.00 -29.19
N TYR A 429 -125.82 65.09 -30.11
CA TYR A 429 -126.39 65.43 -31.43
C TYR A 429 -127.94 65.47 -31.46
N SER A 430 -128.63 65.13 -30.37
CA SER A 430 -130.09 65.19 -30.30
C SER A 430 -130.54 66.35 -29.40
N ALA A 431 -130.98 67.46 -30.00
CA ALA A 431 -131.25 68.73 -29.33
C ALA A 431 -132.53 68.79 -28.45
N THR A 432 -133.10 67.67 -27.97
CA THR A 432 -134.40 67.68 -27.25
C THR A 432 -134.56 66.67 -26.09
N ALA A 433 -133.54 66.41 -25.26
CA ALA A 433 -133.73 65.62 -24.01
C ALA A 433 -132.74 65.98 -22.87
N GLY A 434 -133.00 67.04 -22.11
CA GLY A 434 -132.10 67.53 -21.06
C GLY A 434 -131.88 66.59 -19.85
N ALA A 435 -132.83 65.71 -19.49
CA ALA A 435 -132.72 64.84 -18.32
C ALA A 435 -131.99 63.51 -18.60
N GLU A 436 -132.17 62.94 -19.79
CA GLU A 436 -131.58 61.66 -20.21
C GLU A 436 -130.11 61.86 -20.65
N ALA A 437 -129.81 62.98 -21.31
CA ALA A 437 -128.43 63.38 -21.60
C ALA A 437 -127.62 63.62 -20.31
N HIS A 438 -128.25 64.19 -19.26
CA HIS A 438 -127.59 64.36 -17.96
C HIS A 438 -127.39 63.02 -17.23
N ARG A 439 -128.37 62.11 -17.24
CA ARG A 439 -128.20 60.75 -16.69
C ARG A 439 -127.13 59.94 -17.43
N ALA A 440 -127.07 60.02 -18.76
CA ALA A 440 -126.03 59.41 -19.57
C ALA A 440 -124.65 60.04 -19.30
N ALA A 441 -124.57 61.36 -19.16
CA ALA A 441 -123.34 62.05 -18.78
C ALA A 441 -122.87 61.67 -17.35
N VAL A 442 -123.78 61.56 -16.38
CA VAL A 442 -123.47 61.11 -15.00
C VAL A 442 -123.05 59.63 -14.99
N ALA A 443 -123.71 58.77 -15.76
CA ALA A 443 -123.33 57.37 -15.93
C ALA A 443 -121.98 57.22 -16.65
N ALA A 444 -121.71 58.03 -17.68
CA ALA A 444 -120.42 58.09 -18.36
C ALA A 444 -119.32 58.65 -17.46
N VAL A 445 -119.60 59.63 -16.60
CA VAL A 445 -118.66 60.11 -15.58
C VAL A 445 -118.40 59.05 -14.51
N ARG A 446 -119.43 58.30 -14.07
CA ARG A 446 -119.25 57.13 -13.17
C ARG A 446 -118.45 56.01 -13.85
N ALA A 447 -118.75 55.67 -15.09
CA ALA A 447 -118.04 54.68 -15.88
C ALA A 447 -116.60 55.10 -16.17
N ARG A 448 -116.34 56.38 -16.48
CA ARG A 448 -114.99 56.96 -16.61
C ARG A 448 -114.25 56.95 -15.28
N ARG A 449 -114.91 57.28 -14.15
CA ARG A 449 -114.29 57.15 -12.83
C ARG A 449 -113.99 55.70 -12.48
N ALA A 450 -114.90 54.77 -12.76
CA ALA A 450 -114.71 53.34 -12.52
C ALA A 450 -113.62 52.74 -13.43
N ALA A 451 -113.60 53.08 -14.71
CA ALA A 451 -112.59 52.67 -15.67
C ALA A 451 -111.23 53.31 -15.35
N ALA A 452 -111.16 54.61 -15.06
CA ALA A 452 -109.92 55.24 -14.63
C ALA A 452 -109.41 54.65 -13.30
N THR A 453 -110.31 54.22 -12.40
CA THR A 453 -109.95 53.52 -11.17
C THR A 453 -109.48 52.09 -11.45
N ALA A 454 -110.13 51.36 -12.35
CA ALA A 454 -109.75 50.02 -12.78
C ALA A 454 -108.42 50.01 -13.56
N THR A 455 -108.21 50.96 -14.47
CA THR A 455 -106.94 51.17 -15.19
C THR A 455 -105.83 51.58 -14.23
N ARG A 456 -106.07 52.49 -13.28
CA ARG A 456 -105.07 52.81 -12.25
C ARG A 456 -104.74 51.60 -11.38
N ALA A 457 -105.74 50.80 -10.99
CA ALA A 457 -105.53 49.60 -10.18
C ALA A 457 -104.81 48.49 -10.98
N ALA A 458 -105.12 48.33 -12.26
CA ALA A 458 -104.46 47.37 -13.14
C ALA A 458 -103.01 47.77 -13.45
N ASN A 459 -102.75 49.05 -13.73
CA ASN A 459 -101.39 49.56 -13.93
C ASN A 459 -100.55 49.47 -12.65
N ALA A 460 -101.16 49.68 -11.48
CA ALA A 460 -100.51 49.46 -10.19
C ALA A 460 -100.22 47.97 -9.97
N ALA A 461 -101.17 47.08 -10.25
CA ALA A 461 -100.98 45.63 -10.16
C ALA A 461 -99.90 45.12 -11.13
N GLU A 462 -99.85 45.64 -12.35
CA GLU A 462 -98.82 45.34 -13.35
C GLU A 462 -97.44 45.79 -12.89
N THR A 463 -97.30 47.03 -12.41
CA THR A 463 -96.01 47.56 -11.92
C THR A 463 -95.48 46.70 -10.76
N LEU A 464 -96.36 46.30 -9.85
CA LEU A 464 -96.00 45.51 -8.67
C LEU A 464 -95.73 44.03 -9.02
N ALA A 465 -96.50 43.44 -9.92
CA ALA A 465 -96.26 42.09 -10.43
C ALA A 465 -94.95 42.02 -11.23
N ASN A 466 -94.63 43.04 -12.04
CA ASN A 466 -93.35 43.15 -12.74
C ASN A 466 -92.18 43.31 -11.76
N THR A 467 -92.37 44.05 -10.67
CA THR A 467 -91.36 44.18 -9.60
C THR A 467 -91.13 42.84 -8.88
N ALA A 468 -92.19 42.10 -8.56
CA ALA A 468 -92.09 40.77 -7.96
C ALA A 468 -91.45 39.74 -8.92
N ALA A 469 -91.77 39.80 -10.22
CA ALA A 469 -91.16 38.95 -11.24
C ALA A 469 -89.65 39.24 -11.42
N ALA A 470 -89.26 40.53 -11.40
CA ALA A 470 -87.86 40.93 -11.45
C ALA A 470 -87.07 40.42 -10.22
N ALA A 471 -87.65 40.56 -9.02
CA ALA A 471 -87.05 40.06 -7.79
C ALA A 471 -86.93 38.52 -7.75
N ALA A 472 -87.94 37.79 -8.24
CA ALA A 472 -87.89 36.32 -8.35
C ALA A 472 -86.85 35.84 -9.37
N LYS A 473 -86.68 36.57 -10.49
CA LYS A 473 -85.62 36.31 -11.48
C LYS A 473 -84.23 36.50 -10.89
N GLU A 474 -84.04 37.58 -10.13
CA GLU A 474 -82.77 37.86 -9.44
C GLU A 474 -82.43 36.79 -8.39
N ALA A 475 -83.43 36.32 -7.63
CA ALA A 475 -83.27 35.22 -6.68
C ALA A 475 -82.95 33.87 -7.37
N HIS A 476 -83.56 33.57 -8.52
CA HIS A 476 -83.25 32.39 -9.34
C HIS A 476 -81.79 32.40 -9.81
N THR A 477 -81.35 33.50 -10.41
CA THR A 477 -79.97 33.64 -10.90
C THR A 477 -78.94 33.55 -9.77
N ALA A 478 -79.23 34.15 -8.61
CA ALA A 478 -78.34 34.08 -7.44
C ALA A 478 -78.26 32.66 -6.85
N ALA A 479 -79.37 31.93 -6.80
CA ALA A 479 -79.40 30.55 -6.28
C ALA A 479 -78.72 29.53 -7.21
N ASP A 480 -78.87 29.66 -8.54
CA ASP A 480 -78.16 28.82 -9.52
C ASP A 480 -76.64 29.09 -9.53
N SER A 481 -76.25 30.35 -9.39
CA SER A 481 -74.84 30.76 -9.23
C SER A 481 -74.22 30.17 -7.96
N ALA A 482 -74.90 30.29 -6.82
CA ALA A 482 -74.45 29.72 -5.54
C ALA A 482 -74.30 28.19 -5.61
N ALA A 483 -75.19 27.49 -6.33
CA ALA A 483 -75.09 26.04 -6.52
C ALA A 483 -73.86 25.64 -7.37
N LYS A 484 -73.51 26.41 -8.40
CA LYS A 484 -72.30 26.17 -9.22
C LYS A 484 -71.01 26.42 -8.43
N HIS A 485 -70.97 27.48 -7.63
CA HIS A 485 -69.82 27.76 -6.77
C HIS A 485 -69.65 26.72 -5.64
N ALA A 486 -70.74 26.17 -5.11
CA ALA A 486 -70.70 25.09 -4.12
C ALA A 486 -70.16 23.76 -4.69
N ASP A 487 -70.53 23.40 -5.94
CA ASP A 487 -69.97 22.21 -6.61
C ASP A 487 -68.46 22.38 -6.91
N ALA A 488 -68.05 23.56 -7.40
CA ALA A 488 -66.64 23.86 -7.68
C ALA A 488 -65.76 23.90 -6.42
N ALA A 489 -66.30 24.37 -5.29
CA ALA A 489 -65.62 24.33 -4.00
C ALA A 489 -65.44 22.89 -3.49
N ALA A 490 -66.40 22.00 -3.74
CA ALA A 490 -66.31 20.58 -3.37
C ALA A 490 -65.25 19.82 -4.19
N ASP A 491 -65.12 20.13 -5.48
CA ASP A 491 -64.10 19.52 -6.35
C ASP A 491 -62.68 19.99 -5.97
N ALA A 492 -62.49 21.30 -5.74
CA ALA A 492 -61.21 21.87 -5.33
C ALA A 492 -60.72 21.36 -3.95
N ALA A 493 -61.68 21.02 -3.07
CA ALA A 493 -61.43 20.41 -1.78
C ALA A 493 -60.89 18.96 -1.87
N GLU A 494 -61.42 18.16 -2.80
CA GLU A 494 -60.93 16.79 -3.03
C GLU A 494 -59.52 16.78 -3.65
N ASP A 495 -59.19 17.77 -4.49
CA ASP A 495 -57.87 17.91 -5.11
C ASP A 495 -56.78 18.36 -4.13
N ALA A 496 -57.06 19.35 -3.26
CA ALA A 496 -56.07 19.86 -2.30
C ALA A 496 -55.61 18.78 -1.29
N ALA A 497 -56.54 17.92 -0.84
CA ALA A 497 -56.23 16.82 0.08
C ALA A 497 -55.36 15.73 -0.57
N GLN A 498 -55.47 15.52 -1.89
CA GLN A 498 -54.64 14.56 -2.61
C GLN A 498 -53.20 15.06 -2.82
N HIS A 499 -53.00 16.37 -3.01
CA HIS A 499 -51.68 16.94 -3.29
C HIS A 499 -50.82 17.21 -2.04
N ALA A 500 -51.41 17.56 -0.90
CA ALA A 500 -50.66 17.73 0.37
C ALA A 500 -49.98 16.43 0.82
N GLY A 501 -50.70 15.31 0.76
CA GLY A 501 -50.14 13.99 1.05
C GLY A 501 -49.06 13.52 0.07
N GLN A 502 -48.91 14.16 -1.10
CA GLN A 502 -47.83 13.89 -2.05
C GLN A 502 -46.55 14.66 -1.68
N ALA A 503 -46.65 15.92 -1.24
CA ALA A 503 -45.49 16.72 -0.83
C ALA A 503 -44.73 16.09 0.34
N ASP A 504 -45.44 15.63 1.38
CA ASP A 504 -44.84 14.93 2.54
C ASP A 504 -44.14 13.63 2.12
N ARG A 505 -44.75 12.83 1.23
CA ARG A 505 -44.14 11.59 0.72
C ARG A 505 -42.86 11.86 -0.05
N TRP A 506 -42.81 12.94 -0.84
CA TRP A 506 -41.62 13.35 -1.57
C TRP A 506 -40.54 13.91 -0.63
N ALA A 507 -40.92 14.65 0.40
CA ALA A 507 -39.99 15.09 1.45
C ALA A 507 -39.40 13.91 2.23
N ASP A 508 -40.20 12.91 2.60
CA ASP A 508 -39.74 11.68 3.22
C ASP A 508 -38.80 10.87 2.30
N LYS A 509 -39.11 10.83 1.00
CA LYS A 509 -38.22 10.22 0.00
C LYS A 509 -36.90 10.98 -0.11
N ALA A 510 -36.94 12.31 -0.16
CA ALA A 510 -35.74 13.15 -0.18
C ALA A 510 -34.89 12.91 1.07
N LYS A 511 -35.51 12.78 2.25
CA LYS A 511 -34.84 12.44 3.51
C LYS A 511 -34.18 11.07 3.49
N LYS A 512 -34.85 10.04 2.97
CA LYS A 512 -34.26 8.69 2.82
C LYS A 512 -33.06 8.72 1.89
N CYS A 513 -33.19 9.38 0.73
CA CYS A 513 -32.10 9.53 -0.23
C CYS A 513 -30.94 10.36 0.34
N ALA A 514 -31.19 11.46 1.05
CA ALA A 514 -30.16 12.24 1.72
C ALA A 514 -29.41 11.44 2.79
N THR A 515 -30.14 10.65 3.59
CA THR A 515 -29.54 9.74 4.58
C THR A 515 -28.67 8.68 3.90
N ALA A 516 -29.15 8.08 2.81
CA ALA A 516 -28.39 7.11 2.01
C ALA A 516 -27.15 7.74 1.35
N ALA A 517 -27.25 8.98 0.86
CA ALA A 517 -26.12 9.73 0.31
C ALA A 517 -25.05 10.01 1.37
N ILE A 518 -25.46 10.42 2.58
CA ILE A 518 -24.56 10.63 3.74
C ILE A 518 -23.90 9.30 4.13
N SER A 519 -24.66 8.20 4.21
CA SER A 519 -24.09 6.88 4.51
C SER A 519 -23.04 6.47 3.48
N ALA A 520 -23.37 6.59 2.19
CA ALA A 520 -22.44 6.28 1.11
C ALA A 520 -21.20 7.18 1.11
N ALA A 521 -21.34 8.47 1.47
CA ALA A 521 -20.20 9.37 1.64
C ALA A 521 -19.33 9.00 2.84
N ASN A 522 -19.91 8.54 3.94
CA ASN A 522 -19.18 8.01 5.09
C ASN A 522 -18.43 6.72 4.73
N ASP A 523 -19.04 5.82 3.96
CA ASP A 523 -18.37 4.61 3.47
C ASP A 523 -17.19 4.94 2.55
N ALA A 524 -17.36 5.91 1.64
CA ALA A 524 -16.26 6.41 0.82
C ALA A 524 -15.13 6.99 1.67
N GLY A 525 -15.48 7.75 2.72
CA GLY A 525 -14.52 8.27 3.70
C GLY A 525 -13.77 7.18 4.47
N LYS A 526 -14.47 6.13 4.92
CA LYS A 526 -13.87 4.97 5.59
C LYS A 526 -12.89 4.24 4.67
N ALA A 527 -13.30 3.96 3.44
CA ALA A 527 -12.44 3.30 2.46
C ALA A 527 -11.18 4.12 2.14
N ALA A 528 -11.32 5.44 1.95
CA ALA A 528 -10.17 6.33 1.76
C ALA A 528 -9.24 6.40 2.98
N GLN A 529 -9.81 6.38 4.20
CA GLN A 529 -9.01 6.35 5.42
C GLN A 529 -8.30 5.00 5.60
N GLN A 530 -8.96 3.89 5.32
CA GLN A 530 -8.35 2.56 5.32
C GLN A 530 -7.22 2.46 4.30
N ALA A 531 -7.39 3.03 3.10
CA ALA A 531 -6.35 3.07 2.07
C ALA A 531 -5.10 3.79 2.59
N ARG A 532 -5.28 4.93 3.27
CA ARG A 532 -4.21 5.66 3.94
C ARG A 532 -3.56 4.85 5.07
N THR A 533 -4.36 4.16 5.89
CA THR A 533 -3.83 3.32 6.98
C THR A 533 -3.00 2.16 6.45
N VAL A 534 -3.44 1.52 5.35
CA VAL A 534 -2.70 0.43 4.69
C VAL A 534 -1.35 0.93 4.19
N GLU A 535 -1.33 2.06 3.47
CA GLU A 535 -0.08 2.71 3.02
C GLU A 535 0.85 3.00 4.20
N GLN A 536 0.36 3.68 5.24
CA GLN A 536 1.17 4.02 6.43
C GLN A 536 1.70 2.79 7.16
N THR A 537 0.91 1.71 7.22
CA THR A 537 1.32 0.46 7.87
C THR A 537 2.38 -0.24 7.04
N ALA A 538 2.23 -0.27 5.71
CA ALA A 538 3.23 -0.83 4.81
C ALA A 538 4.55 -0.05 4.87
N ARG A 539 4.51 1.29 4.94
CA ARG A 539 5.72 2.10 5.13
C ARG A 539 6.44 1.79 6.44
N LYS A 540 5.69 1.63 7.54
CA LYS A 540 6.27 1.23 8.84
C LYS A 540 6.86 -0.18 8.81
N ALA A 541 6.18 -1.11 8.15
CA ALA A 541 6.64 -2.49 8.02
C ALA A 541 7.94 -2.56 7.20
N GLU A 542 7.98 -1.92 6.02
CA GLU A 542 9.21 -1.87 5.20
C GLU A 542 10.37 -1.17 5.92
N ALA A 543 10.12 -0.14 6.72
CA ALA A 543 11.16 0.50 7.53
C ALA A 543 11.69 -0.43 8.64
N ALA A 544 10.80 -1.13 9.35
CA ALA A 544 11.19 -2.07 10.40
C ALA A 544 11.94 -3.29 9.84
N GLU A 545 11.54 -3.78 8.67
CA GLU A 545 12.24 -4.86 7.96
C GLU A 545 13.64 -4.41 7.53
N LEU A 546 13.76 -3.20 6.96
CA LEU A 546 15.08 -2.64 6.62
C LEU A 546 15.98 -2.47 7.85
N ASP A 547 15.43 -2.01 8.97
CA ASP A 547 16.19 -1.88 10.21
C ASP A 547 16.65 -3.25 10.76
N ALA A 548 15.79 -4.27 10.71
CA ALA A 548 16.13 -5.63 11.14
C ALA A 548 17.22 -6.25 10.24
N ASP A 549 17.07 -6.14 8.91
CA ASP A 549 18.06 -6.61 7.94
C ASP A 549 19.41 -5.92 8.14
N LYS A 550 19.39 -4.61 8.40
CA LYS A 550 20.57 -3.81 8.71
C LYS A 550 21.24 -4.27 10.00
N GLU A 551 20.50 -4.47 11.10
CA GLU A 551 21.06 -4.93 12.38
C GLU A 551 21.77 -6.28 12.23
N GLN A 552 21.13 -7.23 11.52
CA GLN A 552 21.74 -8.54 11.24
C GLN A 552 22.99 -8.41 10.37
N ALA A 553 22.96 -7.55 9.35
CA ALA A 553 24.10 -7.32 8.47
C ALA A 553 25.26 -6.61 9.19
N VAL A 554 24.98 -5.67 10.10
CA VAL A 554 25.98 -5.01 10.95
C VAL A 554 26.67 -6.03 11.85
N GLN A 555 25.92 -6.90 12.53
CA GLN A 555 26.51 -7.97 13.36
C GLN A 555 27.42 -8.88 12.53
N SER A 556 26.96 -9.30 11.36
CA SER A 556 27.76 -10.13 10.44
C SER A 556 29.03 -9.42 9.98
N ALA A 557 28.96 -8.10 9.75
CA ALA A 557 30.10 -7.28 9.36
C ALA A 557 31.12 -7.11 10.51
N GLU A 558 30.65 -6.92 11.75
CA GLU A 558 31.51 -6.87 12.94
C GLU A 558 32.22 -8.20 13.19
N ASP A 559 31.54 -9.33 13.02
CA ASP A 559 32.16 -10.66 13.12
C ASP A 559 33.25 -10.87 12.07
N LEU A 560 33.01 -10.43 10.84
CA LEU A 560 34.03 -10.45 9.78
C LEU A 560 35.21 -9.56 10.11
N LYS A 561 34.97 -8.37 10.68
CA LYS A 561 36.02 -7.45 11.11
C LYS A 561 36.85 -8.01 12.25
N ASN A 562 36.24 -8.70 13.20
CA ASN A 562 36.96 -9.34 14.30
C ASN A 562 37.85 -10.47 13.78
N LYS A 563 37.36 -11.28 12.84
CA LYS A 563 38.17 -12.32 12.18
C LYS A 563 39.34 -11.74 11.38
N ASP A 564 39.13 -10.63 10.68
CA ASP A 564 40.17 -9.92 9.93
C ASP A 564 41.28 -9.43 10.89
N LYS A 565 40.89 -8.86 12.04
CA LYS A 565 41.84 -8.46 13.09
C LYS A 565 42.59 -9.64 13.71
N GLU A 566 41.89 -10.74 14.02
CA GLU A 566 42.54 -11.94 14.54
C GLU A 566 43.60 -12.47 13.58
N GLN A 567 43.31 -12.46 12.26
CA GLN A 567 44.27 -12.85 11.23
C GLN A 567 45.48 -11.91 11.16
N ASP A 568 45.24 -10.60 11.22
CA ASP A 568 46.32 -9.60 11.25
C ASP A 568 47.20 -9.73 12.51
N GLU A 569 46.57 -9.96 13.67
CA GLU A 569 47.25 -10.17 14.95
C GLU A 569 48.08 -11.46 14.92
N ASP A 570 47.52 -12.57 14.41
CA ASP A 570 48.23 -13.84 14.24
C ASP A 570 49.46 -13.67 13.34
N LEU A 571 49.30 -13.04 12.18
CA LEU A 571 50.42 -12.76 11.27
C LEU A 571 51.48 -11.85 11.91
N SER A 572 51.06 -10.86 12.70
CA SER A 572 51.99 -9.98 13.42
C SER A 572 52.76 -10.71 14.51
N TRP A 573 52.07 -11.61 15.23
CA TRP A 573 52.65 -12.45 16.28
C TRP A 573 53.65 -13.44 15.67
N GLU A 574 53.29 -14.11 14.57
CA GLU A 574 54.18 -15.03 13.85
C GLU A 574 55.48 -14.34 13.41
N ARG A 575 55.39 -13.11 12.89
CA ARG A 575 56.58 -12.31 12.51
C ARG A 575 57.44 -11.95 13.73
N ALA A 576 56.82 -11.50 14.82
CA ALA A 576 57.53 -11.14 16.05
C ALA A 576 58.19 -12.35 16.72
N GLU A 577 57.50 -13.49 16.72
CA GLU A 577 57.97 -14.77 17.22
C GLU A 577 59.17 -15.26 16.40
N SER A 578 59.07 -15.23 15.07
CA SER A 578 60.18 -15.55 14.17
C SER A 578 61.41 -14.68 14.46
N ALA A 579 61.24 -13.35 14.57
CA ALA A 579 62.33 -12.43 14.88
C ALA A 579 62.95 -12.67 16.28
N ARG A 580 62.17 -13.12 17.26
CA ARG A 580 62.69 -13.53 18.58
C ARG A 580 63.54 -14.79 18.45
N GLN A 581 63.06 -15.79 17.74
CA GLN A 581 63.76 -17.07 17.54
C GLN A 581 65.09 -16.88 16.81
N ASP A 582 65.14 -15.98 15.83
CA ASP A 582 66.37 -15.60 15.13
C ASP A 582 67.40 -14.97 16.09
N LYS A 583 67.00 -14.00 16.91
CA LYS A 583 67.89 -13.36 17.91
C LYS A 583 68.46 -14.36 18.92
N GLU A 584 67.64 -15.27 19.42
CA GLU A 584 68.12 -16.30 20.33
C GLU A 584 69.09 -17.28 19.63
N THR A 585 68.90 -17.55 18.33
CA THR A 585 69.84 -18.37 17.53
C THR A 585 71.17 -17.65 17.35
N GLU A 586 71.15 -16.34 17.08
CA GLU A 586 72.36 -15.51 17.03
C GLU A 586 73.10 -15.50 18.36
N GLN A 587 72.38 -15.39 19.48
CA GLN A 587 72.97 -15.47 20.83
C GLN A 587 73.65 -16.82 21.08
N LEU A 588 72.99 -17.94 20.74
CA LEU A 588 73.58 -19.27 20.86
C LEU A 588 74.87 -19.40 20.05
N LEU A 589 74.90 -18.86 18.83
CA LEU A 589 76.09 -18.86 17.96
C LEU A 589 77.21 -17.98 18.52
N ALA A 590 76.88 -16.78 19.03
CA ALA A 590 77.85 -15.86 19.62
C ALA A 590 78.51 -16.48 20.87
N GLU A 591 77.71 -17.06 21.76
CA GLU A 591 78.20 -17.73 22.95
C GLU A 591 79.02 -19.00 22.63
N ALA A 592 78.62 -19.77 21.61
CA ALA A 592 79.35 -20.96 21.18
C ALA A 592 80.71 -20.65 20.54
N THR A 593 80.90 -19.44 20.01
CA THR A 593 82.13 -19.02 19.32
C THR A 593 82.98 -18.02 20.12
N ALA A 594 82.58 -17.70 21.36
CA ALA A 594 83.36 -16.84 22.25
C ALA A 594 84.70 -17.48 22.63
N LYS A 595 85.74 -16.65 22.76
CA LYS A 595 87.14 -17.09 22.94
C LYS A 595 87.38 -17.95 24.19
N ASP A 596 86.60 -17.72 25.25
CA ASP A 596 86.76 -18.38 26.55
C ASP A 596 85.75 -19.53 26.76
N THR A 597 84.93 -19.86 25.76
CA THR A 597 83.98 -20.99 25.84
C THR A 597 84.72 -22.31 25.70
N ASP A 598 84.54 -23.23 26.65
CA ASP A 598 85.14 -24.55 26.57
C ASP A 598 84.55 -25.40 25.42
N ALA A 599 85.34 -26.36 24.94
CA ALA A 599 85.01 -27.21 23.81
C ALA A 599 83.67 -27.96 23.96
N GLY A 600 83.31 -28.38 25.17
CA GLY A 600 82.05 -29.09 25.44
C GLY A 600 80.86 -28.15 25.36
N THR A 601 80.94 -26.99 26.02
CA THR A 601 79.91 -25.95 25.98
C THR A 601 79.70 -25.41 24.55
N ALA A 602 80.78 -25.22 23.79
CA ALA A 602 80.71 -24.80 22.39
C ALA A 602 79.94 -25.82 21.53
N VAL A 603 80.21 -27.12 21.70
CA VAL A 603 79.49 -28.19 21.00
C VAL A 603 78.01 -28.22 21.39
N THR A 604 77.68 -28.11 22.67
CA THR A 604 76.27 -28.12 23.13
C THR A 604 75.48 -26.93 22.57
N LYS A 605 76.02 -25.70 22.68
CA LYS A 605 75.37 -24.50 22.13
C LYS A 605 75.33 -24.53 20.60
N GLY A 606 76.39 -25.03 19.96
CA GLY A 606 76.46 -25.22 18.52
C GLY A 606 75.41 -26.19 17.99
N ARG A 607 75.16 -27.32 18.67
CA ARG A 607 74.09 -28.26 18.32
C ARG A 607 72.71 -27.63 18.47
N ARG A 608 72.47 -26.84 19.52
CA ARG A 608 71.20 -26.09 19.67
C ARG A 608 71.01 -25.06 18.55
N ALA A 609 72.05 -24.35 18.16
CA ALA A 609 71.99 -23.41 17.04
C ALA A 609 71.78 -24.12 15.69
N ALA A 610 72.50 -25.21 15.44
CA ALA A 610 72.34 -26.03 14.24
C ALA A 610 70.92 -26.60 14.14
N MET A 611 70.35 -27.05 15.26
CA MET A 611 68.96 -27.52 15.31
C MET A 611 67.96 -26.45 14.83
N ARG A 612 68.12 -25.22 15.31
CA ARG A 612 67.27 -24.09 14.88
C ARG A 612 67.48 -23.73 13.41
N LEU A 613 68.73 -23.66 12.96
CA LEU A 613 69.08 -23.39 11.56
C LEU A 613 68.65 -24.50 10.60
N MET A 614 68.50 -25.73 11.07
CA MET A 614 67.90 -26.82 10.30
C MET A 614 66.39 -26.60 10.05
N VAL A 615 65.73 -25.77 10.87
CA VAL A 615 64.33 -25.34 10.68
C VAL A 615 64.24 -24.07 9.85
N THR A 616 65.03 -23.05 10.16
CA THR A 616 64.85 -21.69 9.64
C THR A 616 65.84 -21.28 8.53
N GLY A 617 66.92 -22.03 8.33
CA GLY A 617 67.98 -21.69 7.37
C GLY A 617 67.55 -21.86 5.90
N GLY A 618 68.35 -21.30 4.99
CA GLY A 618 68.24 -21.62 3.55
C GLY A 618 68.74 -23.04 3.24
N PRO A 619 68.53 -23.56 2.01
CA PRO A 619 68.85 -24.94 1.66
C PRO A 619 70.28 -25.39 2.02
N TRP A 620 71.28 -24.54 1.79
CA TRP A 620 72.67 -24.84 2.16
C TRP A 620 72.89 -24.77 3.66
N THR A 621 72.32 -23.77 4.33
CA THR A 621 72.40 -23.63 5.79
C THR A 621 71.74 -24.81 6.51
N GLN A 622 70.56 -25.25 6.05
CA GLN A 622 69.87 -26.43 6.58
C GLN A 622 70.69 -27.70 6.41
N GLN A 623 71.31 -27.88 5.24
CA GLN A 623 72.15 -29.05 4.99
C GLN A 623 73.42 -29.03 5.84
N ALA A 624 74.13 -27.90 5.91
CA ALA A 624 75.33 -27.77 6.74
C ALA A 624 75.02 -27.93 8.24
N ALA A 625 73.86 -27.46 8.70
CA ALA A 625 73.40 -27.67 10.06
C ALA A 625 73.08 -29.14 10.33
N ALA A 626 72.43 -29.84 9.40
CA ALA A 626 72.16 -31.27 9.47
C ALA A 626 73.44 -32.12 9.48
N ASP A 627 74.45 -31.74 8.68
CA ASP A 627 75.76 -32.41 8.65
C ASP A 627 76.48 -32.23 9.99
N ALA A 628 76.46 -31.01 10.55
CA ALA A 628 77.03 -30.73 11.87
C ALA A 628 76.32 -31.54 12.99
N LEU A 629 75.00 -31.66 12.93
CA LEU A 629 74.23 -32.47 13.88
C LEU A 629 74.50 -33.98 13.74
N SER A 630 74.81 -34.44 12.53
CA SER A 630 75.12 -35.83 12.20
C SER A 630 76.53 -36.27 12.62
N GLY A 631 77.43 -35.29 12.81
CA GLY A 631 78.83 -35.49 13.16
C GLY A 631 79.15 -35.55 14.67
N ALA A 632 80.42 -35.79 14.97
CA ALA A 632 80.98 -35.74 16.31
C ALA A 632 81.22 -34.30 16.78
N GLY A 633 81.70 -34.10 18.02
CA GLY A 633 81.96 -32.77 18.57
C GLY A 633 82.94 -31.93 17.73
N ALA A 634 83.94 -32.56 17.10
CA ALA A 634 84.88 -31.87 16.22
C ALA A 634 84.21 -31.30 14.95
N ASP A 635 83.22 -32.00 14.40
CA ASP A 635 82.49 -31.55 13.21
C ASP A 635 81.62 -30.32 13.52
N VAL A 636 80.99 -30.30 14.71
CA VAL A 636 80.25 -29.14 15.21
C VAL A 636 81.18 -27.94 15.40
N GLN A 637 82.39 -28.14 15.93
CA GLN A 637 83.38 -27.08 16.07
C GLN A 637 83.84 -26.54 14.72
N GLN A 638 84.10 -27.41 13.74
CA GLN A 638 84.46 -26.99 12.38
C GLN A 638 83.32 -26.20 11.71
N TRP A 639 82.07 -26.61 11.91
CA TRP A 639 80.89 -25.88 11.45
C TRP A 639 80.75 -24.50 12.13
N LEU A 640 80.97 -24.43 13.44
CA LEU A 640 81.00 -23.19 14.23
C LEU A 640 82.16 -22.26 13.87
N LEU A 641 83.28 -22.77 13.37
CA LEU A 641 84.39 -21.96 12.92
C LEU A 641 84.13 -21.41 11.52
N ALA A 642 83.85 -22.30 10.55
CA ALA A 642 83.77 -21.93 9.14
C ALA A 642 82.49 -22.42 8.43
N GLY A 643 82.07 -23.68 8.64
CA GLY A 643 81.06 -24.33 7.81
C GLY A 643 79.73 -23.58 7.70
N ARG A 644 79.20 -23.03 8.81
CA ARG A 644 77.93 -22.28 8.80
C ARG A 644 77.99 -21.00 7.94
N ARG A 645 79.14 -20.31 7.91
CA ARG A 645 79.30 -19.04 7.19
C ARG A 645 79.35 -19.29 5.69
N VAL A 646 80.06 -20.35 5.29
CA VAL A 646 80.11 -20.79 3.88
C VAL A 646 78.70 -21.16 3.40
N ALA A 647 77.94 -21.90 4.21
CA ALA A 647 76.58 -22.30 3.86
C ALA A 647 75.62 -21.09 3.73
N ALA A 648 75.66 -20.17 4.70
CA ALA A 648 74.87 -18.93 4.65
C ALA A 648 75.23 -18.08 3.42
N GLU A 649 76.53 -17.98 3.08
CA GLU A 649 77.00 -17.27 1.89
C GLU A 649 76.47 -17.91 0.60
N GLN A 650 76.43 -19.25 0.50
CA GLN A 650 75.87 -19.93 -0.67
C GLN A 650 74.36 -19.69 -0.81
N ASP A 651 73.62 -19.64 0.31
CA ASP A 651 72.21 -19.27 0.29
C ASP A 651 72.01 -17.82 -0.17
N ASP A 652 72.84 -16.89 0.33
CA ASP A 652 72.82 -15.49 -0.11
C ASP A 652 73.16 -15.35 -1.60
N ARG A 653 74.20 -16.04 -2.09
CA ARG A 653 74.56 -16.07 -3.51
C ARG A 653 73.45 -16.63 -4.38
N ALA A 654 72.78 -17.69 -3.95
CA ALA A 654 71.64 -18.26 -4.66
C ALA A 654 70.47 -17.26 -4.76
N ARG A 655 70.15 -16.55 -3.65
CA ARG A 655 69.13 -15.49 -3.65
C ARG A 655 69.46 -14.36 -4.63
N VAL A 656 70.70 -13.87 -4.62
CA VAL A 656 71.12 -12.82 -5.55
C VAL A 656 71.17 -13.33 -6.99
N GLY A 657 71.53 -14.59 -7.22
CA GLY A 657 71.46 -15.25 -8.53
C GLY A 657 70.05 -15.17 -9.14
N HIS A 658 69.03 -15.51 -8.35
CA HIS A 658 67.63 -15.36 -8.79
C HIS A 658 67.26 -13.92 -9.13
N LEU A 659 67.77 -12.92 -8.39
CA LEU A 659 67.55 -11.51 -8.69
C LEU A 659 68.32 -11.05 -9.95
N ALA A 660 69.46 -11.69 -10.26
CA ALA A 660 70.22 -11.44 -11.49
C ALA A 660 69.49 -11.97 -12.74
N ASP A 661 68.65 -13.00 -12.60
CA ASP A 661 67.81 -13.51 -13.68
C ASP A 661 66.51 -12.69 -13.88
N SER A 662 66.29 -11.65 -13.05
CA SER A 662 65.08 -10.82 -13.16
C SER A 662 65.02 -10.02 -14.48
N ASP A 663 63.80 -9.78 -14.93
CA ASP A 663 63.48 -8.92 -16.08
C ASP A 663 63.77 -7.42 -15.81
N ARG A 664 63.86 -7.02 -14.53
CA ARG A 664 64.13 -5.65 -14.06
C ARG A 664 65.60 -5.24 -14.28
N PRO A 665 65.93 -4.39 -15.28
CA PRO A 665 67.31 -4.16 -15.71
C PRO A 665 68.23 -3.55 -14.64
N LYS A 666 67.69 -2.67 -13.78
CA LYS A 666 68.46 -2.04 -12.69
C LYS A 666 68.78 -3.03 -11.57
N VAL A 667 67.82 -3.88 -11.20
CA VAL A 667 68.00 -4.96 -10.21
C VAL A 667 68.99 -5.98 -10.71
N ARG A 668 68.81 -6.47 -11.95
CA ARG A 668 69.74 -7.40 -12.60
C ARG A 668 71.17 -6.86 -12.61
N LYS A 669 71.37 -5.61 -13.02
CA LYS A 669 72.70 -4.98 -13.05
C LYS A 669 73.32 -4.92 -11.65
N ALA A 670 72.57 -4.48 -10.64
CA ALA A 670 73.06 -4.38 -9.26
C ALA A 670 73.35 -5.75 -8.65
N ALA A 671 72.52 -6.77 -8.93
CA ALA A 671 72.72 -8.15 -8.50
C ALA A 671 74.01 -8.77 -9.10
N LEU A 672 74.28 -8.57 -10.40
CA LEU A 672 75.50 -9.04 -11.04
C LEU A 672 76.77 -8.39 -10.45
N VAL A 673 76.69 -7.11 -10.07
CA VAL A 673 77.78 -6.42 -9.37
C VAL A 673 78.01 -7.04 -7.99
N ALA A 674 76.95 -7.26 -7.21
CA ALA A 674 77.04 -7.88 -5.90
C ALA A 674 77.61 -9.30 -5.96
N LEU A 675 77.20 -10.13 -6.94
CA LEU A 675 77.74 -11.48 -7.13
C LEU A 675 79.23 -11.53 -7.44
N SER A 676 79.76 -10.46 -8.05
CA SER A 676 81.18 -10.32 -8.38
C SER A 676 82.02 -9.81 -7.20
N GLY A 677 81.37 -9.42 -6.09
CA GLY A 677 81.98 -8.85 -4.90
C GLY A 677 82.24 -9.87 -3.77
N SER A 678 82.50 -9.32 -2.60
CA SER A 678 82.68 -10.03 -1.34
C SER A 678 81.34 -10.54 -0.76
N PRO A 679 81.35 -11.45 0.22
CA PRO A 679 80.14 -11.86 0.94
C PRO A 679 79.39 -10.69 1.60
N ASP A 680 80.11 -9.67 2.07
CA ASP A 680 79.50 -8.47 2.65
C ASP A 680 78.76 -7.65 1.59
N ASP A 681 79.27 -7.56 0.35
CA ASP A 681 78.60 -6.87 -0.77
C ASP A 681 77.28 -7.56 -1.15
N ILE A 682 77.23 -8.89 -1.09
CA ILE A 682 76.02 -9.68 -1.36
C ILE A 682 74.96 -9.44 -0.28
N LYS A 683 75.39 -9.44 0.99
CA LYS A 683 74.49 -9.19 2.12
C LYS A 683 73.97 -7.75 2.12
N GLU A 684 74.81 -6.77 1.82
CA GLU A 684 74.41 -5.36 1.66
C GLU A 684 73.42 -5.20 0.50
N PHE A 685 73.65 -5.90 -0.62
CA PHE A 685 72.70 -5.91 -1.72
C PHE A 685 71.34 -6.50 -1.32
N LEU A 686 71.31 -7.66 -0.65
CA LEU A 686 70.06 -8.27 -0.21
C LEU A 686 69.31 -7.45 0.84
N THR A 687 70.00 -6.69 1.69
CA THR A 687 69.36 -5.90 2.75
C THR A 687 68.88 -4.54 2.26
N THR A 688 69.68 -3.84 1.44
CA THR A 688 69.40 -2.44 1.06
C THR A 688 69.59 -2.20 -0.44
N GLY A 689 70.62 -2.79 -1.05
CA GLY A 689 70.97 -2.49 -2.44
C GLY A 689 69.90 -2.90 -3.46
N GLN A 690 69.20 -4.02 -3.24
CA GLN A 690 68.13 -4.49 -4.11
C GLN A 690 66.97 -3.50 -4.16
N HIS A 691 66.61 -2.92 -3.01
CA HIS A 691 65.51 -1.97 -2.92
C HIS A 691 65.90 -0.60 -3.46
N THR A 692 67.16 -0.20 -3.30
CA THR A 692 67.71 1.00 -3.93
C THR A 692 67.65 0.89 -5.45
N ALA A 693 68.00 -0.27 -6.00
CA ALA A 693 67.89 -0.53 -7.44
C ALA A 693 66.43 -0.54 -7.95
N GLN A 694 65.47 -0.82 -7.08
CA GLN A 694 64.02 -0.84 -7.36
C GLN A 694 63.31 0.51 -7.11
N ALA A 695 64.00 1.51 -6.58
CA ALA A 695 63.37 2.75 -6.12
C ALA A 695 62.52 3.47 -7.20
N ASP A 696 62.98 3.49 -8.45
CA ASP A 696 62.22 4.12 -9.53
C ASP A 696 60.97 3.33 -9.92
N ASP A 697 61.03 2.00 -9.84
CA ASP A 697 59.86 1.15 -10.10
C ASP A 697 58.82 1.36 -8.99
N TYR A 698 59.24 1.42 -7.72
CA TYR A 698 58.35 1.76 -6.61
C TYR A 698 57.72 3.13 -6.78
N ARG A 699 58.47 4.16 -7.23
CA ARG A 699 57.90 5.48 -7.52
C ARG A 699 56.82 5.42 -8.59
N VAL A 700 57.05 4.66 -9.67
CA VAL A 700 56.05 4.48 -10.74
C VAL A 700 54.80 3.80 -10.19
N GLU A 701 54.95 2.76 -9.38
CA GLU A 701 53.83 2.06 -8.75
C GLU A 701 53.03 3.00 -7.82
N ILE A 702 53.71 3.78 -6.99
CA ILE A 702 53.06 4.78 -6.12
C ILE A 702 52.32 5.83 -6.94
N LEU A 703 52.93 6.36 -8.02
CA LEU A 703 52.27 7.33 -8.89
C LEU A 703 51.02 6.76 -9.56
N GLN A 704 51.02 5.46 -9.93
CA GLN A 704 49.85 4.78 -10.45
C GLN A 704 48.76 4.65 -9.37
N LEU A 705 49.13 4.26 -8.15
CA LEU A 705 48.20 4.18 -7.02
C LEU A 705 47.60 5.56 -6.65
N MET A 706 48.39 6.62 -6.73
CA MET A 706 47.96 8.00 -6.49
C MET A 706 46.96 8.48 -7.54
N LYS A 707 47.20 8.17 -8.81
CA LYS A 707 46.32 8.55 -9.93
C LYS A 707 44.88 8.05 -9.73
N ASP A 708 44.73 6.82 -9.25
CA ASP A 708 43.43 6.19 -9.02
C ASP A 708 42.99 6.28 -7.54
N GLY A 709 43.79 6.96 -6.70
CA GLY A 709 43.63 7.06 -5.26
C GLY A 709 42.92 8.33 -4.79
N GLY A 710 42.43 8.30 -3.56
CA GLY A 710 41.80 9.45 -2.92
C GLY A 710 42.79 10.43 -2.29
N PRO A 711 42.30 11.46 -1.57
CA PRO A 711 43.14 12.48 -0.96
C PRO A 711 44.23 11.93 -0.02
N SER A 712 43.91 10.92 0.81
CA SER A 712 44.84 10.35 1.78
C SER A 712 45.91 9.50 1.09
N VAL A 713 45.54 8.73 0.06
CA VAL A 713 46.51 7.98 -0.77
C VAL A 713 47.47 8.95 -1.46
N ASN A 714 46.94 10.06 -1.99
CA ASN A 714 47.76 11.10 -2.61
C ASN A 714 48.72 11.78 -1.62
N GLU A 715 48.23 12.20 -0.45
CA GLU A 715 49.05 12.83 0.59
C GLU A 715 50.19 11.91 1.05
N ARG A 716 49.87 10.66 1.40
CA ARG A 716 50.87 9.71 1.91
C ARG A 716 51.81 9.20 0.81
N GLY A 717 51.32 9.04 -0.42
CA GLY A 717 52.13 8.69 -1.58
C GLY A 717 53.14 9.80 -1.92
N SER A 718 52.69 11.06 -1.93
CA SER A 718 53.59 12.23 -2.07
C SER A 718 54.65 12.26 -0.98
N ALA A 719 54.26 12.10 0.29
CA ALA A 719 55.22 12.07 1.40
C ALA A 719 56.27 10.95 1.25
N ALA A 720 55.88 9.77 0.75
CA ALA A 720 56.81 8.67 0.49
C ALA A 720 57.77 8.98 -0.66
N ILE A 721 57.29 9.61 -1.74
CA ILE A 721 58.12 10.05 -2.88
C ILE A 721 59.09 11.16 -2.46
N ASP A 722 58.61 12.15 -1.71
CA ASP A 722 59.37 13.32 -1.26
C ASP A 722 60.47 12.94 -0.26
N ALA A 723 60.24 11.91 0.57
CA ALA A 723 61.26 11.37 1.46
C ALA A 723 62.46 10.80 0.68
N GLY A 724 62.28 10.43 -0.59
CA GLY A 724 63.37 10.12 -1.51
C GLY A 724 64.10 8.79 -1.29
N THR A 725 63.74 8.00 -0.28
CA THR A 725 64.43 6.75 0.08
C THR A 725 63.63 5.50 -0.33
N ALA A 726 64.33 4.44 -0.72
CA ALA A 726 63.70 3.16 -1.10
C ALA A 726 62.88 2.52 0.02
N ASP A 727 63.30 2.69 1.28
CA ASP A 727 62.58 2.16 2.44
C ASP A 727 61.23 2.85 2.63
N ARG A 728 61.15 4.17 2.48
CA ARG A 728 59.88 4.91 2.61
C ARG A 728 58.90 4.60 1.49
N LEU A 729 59.40 4.41 0.27
CA LEU A 729 58.59 3.96 -0.86
C LEU A 729 57.99 2.57 -0.59
N ARG A 730 58.81 1.65 -0.08
CA ARG A 730 58.37 0.28 0.24
C ARG A 730 57.37 0.26 1.41
N GLU A 731 57.65 0.98 2.49
CA GLU A 731 56.75 1.09 3.64
C GLU A 731 55.36 1.58 3.22
N PHE A 732 55.29 2.54 2.29
CA PHE A 732 54.02 2.97 1.73
C PHE A 732 53.33 1.87 0.90
N LEU A 733 54.06 1.17 0.02
CA LEU A 733 53.49 0.12 -0.82
C LEU A 733 52.97 -1.07 0.01
N ASP A 734 53.73 -1.49 1.03
CA ASP A 734 53.45 -2.67 1.85
C ASP A 734 52.33 -2.42 2.85
N VAL A 735 52.26 -1.22 3.44
CA VAL A 735 51.33 -0.93 4.55
C VAL A 735 50.61 0.41 4.36
N GLY A 736 51.36 1.47 4.03
CA GLY A 736 50.84 2.84 4.06
C GLY A 736 49.65 3.10 3.13
N GLN A 737 49.64 2.50 1.94
CA GLN A 737 48.61 2.69 0.91
C GLN A 737 47.27 2.07 1.31
N TYR A 738 47.28 0.94 2.02
CA TYR A 738 46.06 0.28 2.49
C TYR A 738 45.37 1.10 3.58
N ALA A 739 46.13 1.58 4.57
CA ALA A 739 45.62 2.46 5.62
C ALA A 739 45.15 3.81 5.05
N ALA A 740 45.83 4.35 4.04
CA ALA A 740 45.39 5.56 3.35
C ALA A 740 44.06 5.35 2.61
N ARG A 741 43.94 4.23 1.89
CA ARG A 741 42.74 3.88 1.15
C ARG A 741 41.54 3.65 2.06
N GLU A 742 41.73 3.02 3.22
CA GLU A 742 40.66 2.87 4.21
C GLU A 742 40.10 4.23 4.66
N VAL A 743 40.97 5.22 4.91
CA VAL A 743 40.54 6.58 5.27
C VAL A 743 39.73 7.22 4.14
N ASP A 744 40.20 7.10 2.91
CA ASP A 744 39.50 7.64 1.74
C ASP A 744 38.13 6.95 1.52
N ASP A 745 38.09 5.62 1.54
CA ASP A 745 36.86 4.84 1.36
C ASP A 745 35.86 5.11 2.50
N ARG A 746 36.33 5.32 3.74
CA ARG A 746 35.48 5.71 4.88
C ARG A 746 34.89 7.10 4.71
N ALA A 747 35.70 8.08 4.30
CA ALA A 747 35.24 9.43 4.03
C ALA A 747 34.20 9.45 2.89
N GLU A 748 34.46 8.70 1.82
CA GLU A 748 33.55 8.59 0.68
C GLU A 748 32.25 7.86 1.07
N THR A 749 32.34 6.79 1.87
CA THR A 749 31.17 6.10 2.42
C THR A 749 30.27 7.05 3.21
N LEU A 750 30.85 7.88 4.10
CA LEU A 750 30.09 8.88 4.86
C LEU A 750 29.46 9.95 3.96
N ARG A 751 30.17 10.38 2.90
CA ARG A 751 29.64 11.33 1.92
C ARG A 751 28.43 10.76 1.17
N ILE A 752 28.54 9.52 0.68
CA ILE A 752 27.46 8.80 0.00
C ILE A 752 26.28 8.58 0.94
N MET A 753 26.54 8.14 2.18
CA MET A 753 25.53 7.93 3.23
C MET A 753 24.70 9.20 3.49
N HIS A 754 25.34 10.36 3.56
CA HIS A 754 24.65 11.63 3.81
C HIS A 754 23.71 12.02 2.65
N GLN A 755 24.07 11.68 1.41
CA GLN A 755 23.29 12.02 0.20
C GLN A 755 22.26 10.94 -0.17
N GLY A 756 22.43 9.72 0.34
CA GLY A 756 21.65 8.54 -0.02
C GLY A 756 20.28 8.43 0.64
N GLY A 757 19.45 7.55 0.07
CA GLY A 757 18.17 7.12 0.65
C GLY A 757 18.36 6.13 1.81
N ALA A 758 17.25 5.55 2.28
CA ALA A 758 17.25 4.71 3.48
C ALA A 758 18.11 3.45 3.30
N ARG A 759 18.04 2.79 2.14
CA ARG A 759 18.82 1.58 1.85
C ARG A 759 20.30 1.91 1.64
N VAL A 760 20.63 3.02 0.99
CA VAL A 760 22.03 3.48 0.89
C VAL A 760 22.62 3.74 2.26
N LYS A 761 21.85 4.36 3.18
CA LYS A 761 22.30 4.58 4.56
C LYS A 761 22.53 3.29 5.32
N ALA A 762 21.58 2.35 5.26
CA ALA A 762 21.73 1.04 5.88
C ALA A 762 22.98 0.30 5.35
N ALA A 763 23.18 0.26 4.03
CA ALA A 763 24.35 -0.36 3.42
C ALA A 763 25.67 0.33 3.82
N ALA A 764 25.67 1.66 3.97
CA ALA A 764 26.84 2.41 4.44
C ALA A 764 27.17 2.09 5.90
N GLU A 765 26.15 2.01 6.78
CA GLU A 765 26.33 1.63 8.19
C GLU A 765 26.92 0.22 8.31
N VAL A 766 26.44 -0.73 7.51
CA VAL A 766 26.99 -2.09 7.42
C VAL A 766 28.46 -2.05 6.97
N ALA A 767 28.79 -1.29 5.93
CA ALA A 767 30.17 -1.16 5.44
C ALA A 767 31.10 -0.52 6.48
N LEU A 768 30.63 0.47 7.24
CA LEU A 768 31.38 1.15 8.30
C LEU A 768 31.63 0.25 9.53
N ALA A 769 30.74 -0.70 9.79
CA ALA A 769 30.90 -1.70 10.84
C ALA A 769 31.90 -2.80 10.46
N GLY A 770 32.03 -3.09 9.17
CA GLY A 770 32.86 -4.16 8.62
C GLY A 770 34.37 -3.85 8.48
N PRO A 771 35.13 -4.83 7.92
CA PRO A 771 36.53 -4.65 7.55
C PRO A 771 36.71 -3.71 6.34
N PRO A 772 37.93 -3.22 6.07
CA PRO A 772 38.21 -2.27 4.98
C PRO A 772 37.73 -2.73 3.59
N SER A 773 37.71 -4.04 3.34
CA SER A 773 37.19 -4.61 2.10
C SER A 773 35.72 -4.31 1.85
N MET A 774 34.89 -4.20 2.90
CA MET A 774 33.47 -3.86 2.78
C MET A 774 33.27 -2.38 2.46
N LEU A 775 34.11 -1.49 2.99
CA LEU A 775 34.11 -0.07 2.59
C LEU A 775 34.40 0.06 1.09
N ARG A 776 35.41 -0.68 0.61
CA ARG A 776 35.79 -0.66 -0.80
C ARG A 776 34.68 -1.17 -1.72
N ASP A 777 34.04 -2.28 -1.35
CA ASP A 777 32.90 -2.83 -2.09
C ASP A 777 31.70 -1.88 -2.11
N PHE A 778 31.42 -1.21 -0.98
CA PHE A 778 30.36 -0.21 -0.90
C PHE A 778 30.60 0.96 -1.86
N VAL A 779 31.79 1.55 -1.81
CA VAL A 779 32.17 2.67 -2.68
C VAL A 779 32.17 2.27 -4.15
N GLY A 780 32.63 1.06 -4.47
CA GLY A 780 32.73 0.60 -5.86
C GLY A 780 31.41 0.12 -6.47
N VAL A 781 30.57 -0.58 -5.69
CA VAL A 781 29.46 -1.37 -6.23
C VAL A 781 28.19 -1.27 -5.37
N ALA A 782 28.28 -1.56 -4.06
CA ALA A 782 27.09 -1.84 -3.27
C ALA A 782 26.15 -0.62 -3.13
N HIS A 783 26.68 0.60 -3.08
CA HIS A 783 25.84 1.79 -2.96
C HIS A 783 24.96 2.05 -4.19
N PHE A 784 25.41 1.69 -5.40
CA PHE A 784 24.60 1.83 -6.62
C PHE A 784 23.40 0.89 -6.61
N LYS A 785 23.61 -0.34 -6.12
CA LYS A 785 22.53 -1.33 -5.92
C LYS A 785 21.53 -0.82 -4.89
N ALA A 786 22.01 -0.33 -3.74
CA ALA A 786 21.14 0.24 -2.71
C ALA A 786 20.37 1.46 -3.22
N ALA A 787 21.01 2.35 -4.01
CA ALA A 787 20.37 3.52 -4.60
C ALA A 787 19.26 3.14 -5.61
N LYS A 788 19.48 2.08 -6.41
CA LYS A 788 18.45 1.53 -7.30
C LYS A 788 17.25 1.02 -6.50
N GLN A 789 17.49 0.31 -5.41
CA GLN A 789 16.42 -0.18 -4.55
C GLN A 789 15.64 0.96 -3.85
N ASP A 790 16.32 2.03 -3.44
CA ASP A 790 15.68 3.26 -2.92
C ASP A 790 14.80 3.92 -4.00
N PHE A 791 15.28 4.00 -5.24
CA PHE A 791 14.48 4.51 -6.36
C PHE A 791 13.24 3.66 -6.62
N ASP A 792 13.38 2.33 -6.66
CA ASP A 792 12.26 1.41 -6.88
C ASP A 792 11.22 1.52 -5.75
N ALA A 793 11.67 1.67 -4.50
CA ALA A 793 10.78 1.92 -3.36
C ALA A 793 10.03 3.25 -3.53
N ALA A 794 10.72 4.33 -3.94
CA ALA A 794 10.09 5.64 -4.15
C ALA A 794 9.03 5.60 -5.25
N VAL A 795 9.28 4.88 -6.34
CA VAL A 795 8.30 4.70 -7.44
C VAL A 795 7.05 3.98 -6.95
N HIS A 796 7.21 2.87 -6.21
CA HIS A 796 6.08 2.14 -5.64
C HIS A 796 5.25 3.02 -4.68
N VAL A 797 5.94 3.74 -3.78
CA VAL A 797 5.28 4.66 -2.83
C VAL A 797 4.51 5.76 -3.56
N ALA A 798 5.05 6.31 -4.65
CA ALA A 798 4.35 7.32 -5.44
C ALA A 798 3.07 6.76 -6.08
N GLU A 799 3.11 5.53 -6.59
CA GLU A 799 1.94 4.88 -7.20
C GLU A 799 0.85 4.55 -6.16
N VAL A 800 1.22 4.02 -5.00
CA VAL A 800 0.27 3.79 -3.89
C VAL A 800 -0.33 5.11 -3.42
N ASN A 801 0.47 6.16 -3.25
CA ASN A 801 -0.02 7.48 -2.85
C ASN A 801 -0.99 8.07 -3.88
N ARG A 802 -0.78 7.81 -5.18
CA ARG A 802 -1.73 8.20 -6.23
C ARG A 802 -3.08 7.51 -6.03
N LEU A 803 -3.10 6.22 -5.71
CA LEU A 803 -4.33 5.47 -5.42
C LEU A 803 -5.03 6.00 -4.14
N VAL A 804 -4.27 6.25 -3.07
CA VAL A 804 -4.79 6.87 -1.83
C VAL A 804 -5.40 8.24 -2.12
N ALA A 805 -4.71 9.08 -2.90
CA ALA A 805 -5.21 10.40 -3.29
C ALA A 805 -6.49 10.30 -4.14
N ASN A 806 -6.58 9.31 -5.03
CA ASN A 806 -7.81 9.05 -5.79
C ASN A 806 -8.96 8.63 -4.86
N ALA A 807 -8.72 7.75 -3.90
CA ALA A 807 -9.72 7.36 -2.89
C ALA A 807 -10.21 8.58 -2.09
N GLN A 808 -9.29 9.44 -1.64
CA GLN A 808 -9.60 10.67 -0.91
C GLN A 808 -10.39 11.65 -1.77
N ARG A 809 -10.07 11.80 -3.06
CA ARG A 809 -10.82 12.64 -4.00
C ARG A 809 -12.25 12.12 -4.18
N SER A 810 -12.42 10.80 -4.31
CA SER A 810 -13.74 10.16 -4.38
C SER A 810 -14.54 10.42 -3.10
N ALA A 811 -13.92 10.26 -1.92
CA ALA A 811 -14.55 10.54 -0.63
C ALA A 811 -14.95 12.02 -0.47
N ALA A 812 -14.08 12.95 -0.86
CA ALA A 812 -14.38 14.39 -0.82
C ALA A 812 -15.56 14.75 -1.74
N THR A 813 -15.59 14.16 -2.94
CA THR A 813 -16.70 14.33 -3.89
C THR A 813 -17.99 13.73 -3.34
N ALA A 814 -17.93 12.55 -2.71
CA ALA A 814 -19.07 11.92 -2.06
C ALA A 814 -19.64 12.78 -0.92
N LYS A 815 -18.77 13.38 -0.09
CA LYS A 815 -19.17 14.33 0.96
C LYS A 815 -19.84 15.59 0.40
N LYS A 816 -19.30 16.14 -0.69
CA LYS A 816 -19.95 17.26 -1.41
C LYS A 816 -21.35 16.88 -1.89
N ASN A 817 -21.50 15.70 -2.51
CA ASN A 817 -22.80 15.19 -2.95
C ASN A 817 -23.76 15.02 -1.77
N ALA A 818 -23.32 14.37 -0.69
CA ALA A 818 -24.14 14.20 0.52
C ALA A 818 -24.59 15.54 1.13
N ALA A 819 -23.74 16.56 1.14
CA ALA A 819 -24.12 17.90 1.58
C ALA A 819 -25.22 18.51 0.68
N GLN A 820 -25.09 18.35 -0.64
CA GLN A 820 -26.14 18.76 -1.59
C GLN A 820 -27.44 17.96 -1.44
N ALA A 821 -27.35 16.69 -1.04
CA ALA A 821 -28.52 15.86 -0.76
C ALA A 821 -29.23 16.32 0.51
N ALA A 822 -28.47 16.68 1.55
CA ALA A 822 -29.00 17.28 2.77
C ALA A 822 -29.64 18.66 2.50
N GLU A 823 -29.04 19.48 1.64
CA GLU A 823 -29.65 20.72 1.19
C GLU A 823 -30.96 20.48 0.42
N ALA A 824 -31.00 19.47 -0.45
CA ALA A 824 -32.22 19.07 -1.16
C ALA A 824 -33.31 18.57 -0.20
N GLU A 825 -32.94 17.78 0.81
CA GLU A 825 -33.86 17.34 1.88
C GLU A 825 -34.44 18.53 2.65
N ALA A 826 -33.60 19.49 3.04
CA ALA A 826 -34.06 20.69 3.74
C ALA A 826 -35.04 21.50 2.89
N ARG A 827 -34.79 21.63 1.57
CA ARG A 827 -35.73 22.27 0.63
C ARG A 827 -37.03 21.49 0.49
N ALA A 828 -36.96 20.16 0.35
CA ALA A 828 -38.14 19.32 0.26
C ALA A 828 -39.01 19.43 1.51
N ARG A 829 -38.38 19.46 2.69
CA ARG A 829 -39.06 19.67 3.97
C ARG A 829 -39.69 21.06 4.05
N HIS A 830 -38.99 22.11 3.65
CA HIS A 830 -39.58 23.45 3.60
C HIS A 830 -40.79 23.51 2.65
N ALA A 831 -40.71 22.87 1.48
CA ALA A 831 -41.83 22.78 0.56
C ALA A 831 -43.04 22.04 1.16
N ALA A 832 -42.80 20.94 1.87
CA ALA A 832 -43.84 20.24 2.62
C ALA A 832 -44.45 21.13 3.73
N ASP A 833 -43.62 21.83 4.50
CA ASP A 833 -44.07 22.78 5.53
C ASP A 833 -44.88 23.95 4.92
N GLU A 834 -44.48 24.48 3.76
CA GLU A 834 -45.25 25.50 3.03
C GLU A 834 -46.57 24.95 2.48
N ALA A 835 -46.59 23.74 1.92
CA ALA A 835 -47.82 23.07 1.49
C ALA A 835 -48.79 22.94 2.67
N ASN A 836 -48.27 22.56 3.84
CA ASN A 836 -49.01 22.46 5.09
C ASN A 836 -49.47 23.83 5.62
N LYS A 837 -48.67 24.90 5.42
CA LYS A 837 -49.05 26.28 5.77
C LYS A 837 -50.13 26.83 4.85
N TYR A 838 -50.07 26.60 3.53
CA TYR A 838 -51.14 27.01 2.61
C TYR A 838 -52.41 26.18 2.86
N ALA A 839 -52.25 24.89 3.18
CA ALA A 839 -53.35 24.08 3.70
C ALA A 839 -53.89 24.65 5.03
N LYS A 840 -53.08 25.34 5.84
CA LYS A 840 -53.52 26.07 7.04
C LYS A 840 -54.16 27.42 6.77
N GLN A 841 -53.67 28.20 5.80
CA GLN A 841 -54.35 29.43 5.39
C GLN A 841 -55.72 29.14 4.77
N ALA A 842 -55.86 28.01 4.08
CA ALA A 842 -57.15 27.45 3.72
C ALA A 842 -58.00 27.01 4.94
N ARG A 843 -57.43 26.74 6.12
CA ARG A 843 -58.22 26.51 7.35
C ARG A 843 -58.82 27.78 7.94
N ASP A 844 -58.15 28.92 7.75
CA ASP A 844 -58.38 30.17 8.50
C ASP A 844 -59.17 31.24 7.71
N SER A 845 -59.48 31.00 6.42
CA SER A 845 -60.24 31.91 5.53
C SER A 845 -61.69 31.45 5.37
#